data_AF-A0A2G7G195-F1
#
_entry.id   AF-A0A2G7G195-F1
#
_cell.length_a   1.000
_cell.length_b   1.000
_cell.length_c   1.000
_cell.angle_alpha   90.00
_cell.angle_beta   90.00
_cell.angle_gamma   90.00
#
_symmetry.space_group_name_H-M   'P 1'
#
loop_
_entity.id
_entity.type
_entity.pdbx_description
1 polymer ?
#
loop_
_entity_poly.entity_id
_entity_poly.type
_entity_poly.pdbx_seq_one_letter_code
_entity_poly.pdbx_strand_id
1 'polypeptide(L)'
;MASRSEPPQKRPREETPPESPPPEVEPEPQPQPQAAPEPEPEQQPEIPQGHIQGIIEPDTFSDGDGDSLYAGSLGDASYTTSITSSAMNYQYENGRRYHSYHEGEYILPNDEQEQDRLDLSHHIYRMILKGELNAAPIKNPARVLDIGTGTGIWAIDFADEHPESEVIGNDLSPIQPSWIPPNLRFEVDDFEAPWSYSQPFDYIHGRELEGFIRDHDRLFQQALANLKPGGWFEIASIEVNCFSDDDTHLKATSMMEGVKNMHISAKKFGKDFDTVKNWRSKMENAGFVNVREDVYKLPQSPWPKDPKLKELGRYHQVNMIEAMPPYCYALFTRMLGWHRIEIEALVAGMRKELRDTSLHLYSRLHIVIRKVKCDEGKPACARCVSTGRKCDGYASQTTPSKIFQPLLTVVTAKSSTESRALEFFFHKSSSQLSGFFEGSFWKVTVLQLSLVEPAIRQAIAAIGSLHEHKGGCKLLPSFNTAGGDPHPAIQLYTRALRSTIEKSAADTGVIPVVVVASILFTAFEFLRGNASAAASHISNGINLLWAWREKTGSRPKVPWGQGYSSFQSYFVETELAPILSLFNLNSTEFQPGTRRKVLLNPVDTGLLILTDRFESLREVRVAMVDLVTATAAVFQLLDQNLKLGKLPDAGLLTIISGLRQTRDRWKTNFDDLVRRQSATWDKNEQDAAEVLRLMWYSTVMGTTTYRVGSECAWDEHREDFEEIVRIGEKIVSDPDRYPDELSKTLCLDFGLLYPLHAVAWKCRWPRLRRKGLDLLRRMPRKEWWYEVSHYHDVFSQIMEFEEACLDPHEVATTEDAAIIPEHVRVHDFYTEQTSTKANGCTLYKLTLLTKPNGLDGDWHSTTEDLWLPTPPQDGDTVSPFNLFCCKDWAKVELSNPQTVNLVTNAVLGPEESPGANFDDSSNAKRSILVAPILKPTSASG
;
A
#
# COMPACT_ATOMS: atom_id res chain seq x y z
N MET A 1 66.15 49.61 10.23
CA MET A 1 64.69 49.59 10.51
C MET A 1 64.50 49.19 11.97
N ALA A 2 63.46 49.70 12.65
CA ALA A 2 63.22 49.68 14.11
C ALA A 2 63.93 48.54 14.90
N SER A 3 65.04 48.78 15.63
CA SER A 3 65.18 49.41 16.96
C SER A 3 64.30 48.77 18.06
N ARG A 4 64.83 48.01 19.04
CA ARG A 4 65.74 48.37 20.17
C ARG A 4 65.11 49.40 21.13
N SER A 5 65.19 49.30 22.47
CA SER A 5 65.87 48.33 23.37
C SER A 5 65.35 48.43 24.84
N GLU A 6 65.69 47.47 25.71
CA GLU A 6 65.48 47.46 27.18
C GLU A 6 66.39 48.49 27.92
N PRO A 7 66.33 48.71 29.27
CA PRO A 7 65.39 48.32 30.36
C PRO A 7 64.84 49.62 31.06
N PRO A 8 64.61 49.83 32.40
CA PRO A 8 64.49 48.98 33.61
C PRO A 8 63.25 49.34 34.52
N GLN A 9 63.37 49.24 35.86
CA GLN A 9 62.34 49.55 36.89
C GLN A 9 62.35 51.00 37.43
N LYS A 10 61.19 51.59 37.76
CA LYS A 10 60.80 52.22 39.07
C LYS A 10 59.48 53.04 39.01
N ARG A 11 58.80 53.19 40.17
CA ARG A 11 57.80 54.25 40.52
C ARG A 11 58.53 55.37 41.32
N PRO A 12 57.95 56.55 41.71
CA PRO A 12 56.54 57.01 41.71
C PRO A 12 56.36 58.50 41.29
N ARG A 13 55.28 59.16 41.79
CA ARG A 13 54.96 60.61 41.87
C ARG A 13 54.32 61.32 40.66
N GLU A 14 53.63 62.47 40.80
CA GLU A 14 52.75 63.08 41.84
C GLU A 14 52.15 64.40 41.25
N GLU A 15 51.46 65.23 42.04
CA GLU A 15 51.07 66.65 41.80
C GLU A 15 49.86 66.98 40.87
N THR A 16 49.11 68.08 41.07
CA THR A 16 48.11 68.32 42.17
C THR A 16 46.98 69.35 41.76
N PRO A 17 46.58 70.43 42.49
CA PRO A 17 45.16 70.77 42.78
C PRO A 17 44.74 72.13 42.13
N PRO A 18 43.66 72.90 42.52
CA PRO A 18 42.65 72.79 43.61
C PRO A 18 41.17 72.95 43.09
N GLU A 19 40.10 73.40 43.77
CA GLU A 19 39.80 74.09 45.06
C GLU A 19 38.34 73.77 45.54
N SER A 20 37.78 74.49 46.53
CA SER A 20 36.43 74.35 47.14
C SER A 20 36.03 75.67 47.89
N PRO A 21 34.85 75.85 48.57
CA PRO A 21 33.64 75.02 48.77
C PRO A 21 32.45 75.49 47.89
N PRO A 22 31.23 76.00 48.29
CA PRO A 22 30.67 76.54 49.57
C PRO A 22 29.59 75.61 50.25
N PRO A 23 28.74 76.03 51.23
CA PRO A 23 27.97 75.11 52.11
C PRO A 23 26.42 75.08 51.92
N GLU A 24 25.74 74.39 52.87
CA GLU A 24 24.32 73.94 52.95
C GLU A 24 23.22 75.03 52.99
N VAL A 25 21.99 74.69 52.54
CA VAL A 25 20.66 74.87 53.20
C VAL A 25 19.62 73.90 52.54
N GLU A 26 18.69 73.30 53.30
CA GLU A 26 17.59 72.40 52.84
C GLU A 26 16.37 73.18 52.26
N PRO A 27 15.48 72.58 51.43
CA PRO A 27 14.23 72.02 52.01
C PRO A 27 13.48 70.90 51.22
N GLU A 28 12.43 70.37 51.86
CA GLU A 28 11.26 69.57 51.39
C GLU A 28 11.42 68.08 50.95
N PRO A 29 10.52 67.16 51.41
CA PRO A 29 10.59 65.72 51.12
C PRO A 29 9.52 65.19 50.13
N GLN A 30 9.93 64.36 49.16
CA GLN A 30 9.09 63.38 48.43
C GLN A 30 9.89 62.06 48.21
N PRO A 31 9.40 61.01 47.50
CA PRO A 31 9.03 59.75 48.17
C PRO A 31 10.06 58.62 48.03
N GLN A 32 9.88 57.56 48.84
CA GLN A 32 10.78 56.41 48.91
C GLN A 32 10.80 55.55 47.62
N PRO A 33 11.97 55.09 47.16
CA PRO A 33 12.06 54.02 46.17
C PRO A 33 11.72 52.66 46.81
N GLN A 34 10.96 51.83 46.09
CA GLN A 34 10.58 50.49 46.56
C GLN A 34 11.77 49.53 46.53
N ALA A 35 12.06 48.88 47.66
CA ALA A 35 12.96 47.74 47.70
C ALA A 35 12.26 46.46 47.21
N ALA A 36 13.01 45.56 46.58
CA ALA A 36 12.46 44.31 46.02
C ALA A 36 12.05 43.32 47.13
N PRO A 37 11.05 42.45 46.89
CA PRO A 37 10.63 41.42 47.84
C PRO A 37 11.70 40.33 48.02
N GLU A 38 11.67 39.68 49.18
CA GLU A 38 12.47 38.48 49.46
C GLU A 38 12.02 37.28 48.60
N PRO A 39 12.91 36.35 48.26
CA PRO A 39 12.53 35.15 47.52
C PRO A 39 11.70 34.21 48.41
N GLU A 40 10.49 33.89 47.95
CA GLU A 40 9.68 32.82 48.55
C GLU A 40 10.41 31.46 48.44
N PRO A 41 10.24 30.54 49.40
CA PRO A 41 10.82 29.21 49.30
C PRO A 41 10.17 28.44 48.14
N GLU A 42 10.99 27.98 47.18
CA GLU A 42 10.52 27.18 46.05
C GLU A 42 9.76 25.94 46.54
N GLN A 43 8.45 25.90 46.27
CA GLN A 43 7.65 24.71 46.52
C GLN A 43 8.12 23.58 45.59
N GLN A 44 8.73 22.55 46.17
CA GLN A 44 8.95 21.29 45.46
C GLN A 44 7.59 20.76 44.99
N PRO A 45 7.44 20.34 43.72
CA PRO A 45 6.18 19.81 43.24
C PRO A 45 5.89 18.47 43.93
N GLU A 46 4.94 18.48 44.88
CA GLU A 46 4.45 17.26 45.51
C GLU A 46 3.84 16.35 44.44
N ILE A 47 4.32 15.10 44.39
CA ILE A 47 3.78 14.09 43.48
C ILE A 47 2.48 13.56 44.09
N PRO A 48 1.33 13.60 43.38
CA PRO A 48 0.07 13.09 43.90
C PRO A 48 0.16 11.63 44.35
N GLN A 49 -0.59 11.29 45.40
CA GLN A 49 -0.81 9.90 45.82
C GLN A 49 -1.55 9.14 44.71
N GLY A 50 -1.30 7.82 44.63
CA GLY A 50 -1.86 6.96 43.58
C GLY A 50 -3.38 6.90 43.57
N HIS A 51 -3.96 6.83 42.38
CA HIS A 51 -5.40 6.76 42.18
C HIS A 51 -5.92 5.34 42.42
N ILE A 52 -7.02 5.21 43.15
CA ILE A 52 -7.81 3.96 43.22
C ILE A 52 -9.27 4.34 42.98
N GLN A 53 -9.89 3.77 41.95
CA GLN A 53 -11.25 4.11 41.54
C GLN A 53 -12.30 3.52 42.49
N GLY A 54 -13.30 4.34 42.84
CA GLY A 54 -14.41 4.00 43.75
C GLY A 54 -15.44 3.02 43.17
N ILE A 55 -16.60 2.90 43.83
CA ILE A 55 -17.72 2.07 43.34
C ILE A 55 -18.27 2.63 42.03
N ILE A 56 -18.63 1.75 41.09
CA ILE A 56 -19.31 2.13 39.84
C ILE A 56 -20.81 1.84 39.98
N GLU A 57 -21.63 2.88 39.80
CA GLU A 57 -23.10 2.78 39.81
C GLU A 57 -23.62 2.09 38.53
N PRO A 58 -24.51 1.10 38.62
CA PRO A 58 -25.13 0.45 37.45
C PRO A 58 -26.28 1.28 36.87
N ASP A 59 -26.56 1.10 35.58
CA ASP A 59 -27.68 1.77 34.91
C ASP A 59 -29.00 0.98 34.97
N THR A 60 -30.12 1.71 34.89
CA THR A 60 -31.46 1.13 34.88
C THR A 60 -31.94 0.89 33.46
N PHE A 61 -31.52 -0.22 32.85
CA PHE A 61 -31.95 -0.62 31.51
C PHE A 61 -33.44 -0.96 31.48
N SER A 62 -34.13 -0.48 30.43
CA SER A 62 -35.41 -0.99 29.98
C SER A 62 -35.20 -1.81 28.71
N ASP A 63 -35.75 -3.03 28.65
CA ASP A 63 -35.51 -3.97 27.54
C ASP A 63 -35.93 -3.39 26.18
N GLY A 64 -34.94 -3.20 25.28
CA GLY A 64 -35.21 -2.81 23.90
C GLY A 64 -34.14 -1.92 23.26
N ASP A 65 -33.00 -2.51 22.88
CA ASP A 65 -32.44 -2.36 21.52
C ASP A 65 -31.27 -3.36 21.34
N GLY A 66 -31.22 -4.02 20.18
CA GLY A 66 -30.31 -5.14 19.92
C GLY A 66 -29.60 -5.00 18.59
N ASP A 67 -28.54 -4.20 18.56
CA ASP A 67 -27.69 -4.03 17.36
C ASP A 67 -26.69 -5.18 17.20
N SER A 68 -26.52 -5.61 15.95
CA SER A 68 -25.66 -6.74 15.57
C SER A 68 -24.92 -6.41 14.27
N LEU A 69 -23.65 -6.05 14.38
CA LEU A 69 -22.70 -5.97 13.27
C LEU A 69 -21.28 -6.10 13.82
N TYR A 70 -20.43 -6.89 13.12
CA TYR A 70 -19.00 -6.69 12.84
C TYR A 70 -18.36 -8.02 12.44
N ALA A 71 -17.69 -8.03 11.30
CA ALA A 71 -16.82 -9.11 10.84
C ALA A 71 -15.72 -8.47 9.97
N GLY A 72 -14.55 -8.22 10.55
CA GLY A 72 -13.38 -7.71 9.86
C GLY A 72 -12.64 -8.81 9.10
N SER A 73 -11.96 -8.45 8.01
CA SER A 73 -11.09 -9.35 7.24
C SER A 73 -10.18 -8.53 6.33
N LEU A 74 -8.98 -8.21 6.81
CA LEU A 74 -7.86 -7.69 6.01
C LEU A 74 -6.61 -8.54 6.26
N GLY A 75 -5.67 -8.53 5.32
CA GLY A 75 -4.54 -9.47 5.28
C GLY A 75 -3.17 -8.81 5.10
N ASP A 76 -2.15 -9.62 5.33
CA ASP A 76 -0.74 -9.28 5.60
C ASP A 76 0.13 -8.98 4.35
N ALA A 77 1.15 -8.13 4.50
CA ALA A 77 2.37 -7.94 3.69
C ALA A 77 3.07 -6.59 4.01
N SER A 78 4.40 -6.42 3.98
CA SER A 78 5.57 -7.31 4.05
C SER A 78 6.83 -6.45 4.31
N TYR A 79 7.95 -7.04 4.74
CA TYR A 79 9.02 -6.36 5.50
C TYR A 79 10.26 -5.88 4.70
N THR A 80 10.93 -4.86 5.24
CA THR A 80 12.30 -4.46 4.83
C THR A 80 13.25 -4.28 6.02
N THR A 81 13.95 -5.36 6.42
CA THR A 81 15.32 -5.41 7.00
C THR A 81 15.72 -6.90 7.10
N SER A 82 17.02 -7.21 7.19
CA SER A 82 17.54 -8.58 7.11
C SER A 82 17.22 -9.45 8.34
N ILE A 83 16.04 -10.05 8.36
CA ILE A 83 15.59 -11.05 9.33
C ILE A 83 16.18 -12.43 9.00
N THR A 84 16.53 -13.22 10.01
CA THR A 84 17.03 -14.60 9.84
C THR A 84 15.90 -15.55 9.45
N SER A 85 16.17 -16.47 8.51
CA SER A 85 15.14 -17.37 7.93
C SER A 85 14.46 -18.31 8.92
N SER A 86 14.98 -18.45 10.14
CA SER A 86 14.34 -19.18 11.23
C SER A 86 13.14 -18.45 11.84
N ALA A 87 13.11 -17.12 11.83
CA ALA A 87 12.10 -16.31 12.53
C ALA A 87 10.80 -16.10 11.74
N MET A 88 10.79 -16.34 10.42
CA MET A 88 9.63 -16.18 9.53
C MET A 88 8.78 -17.45 9.37
N ASN A 89 9.13 -18.56 10.03
CA ASN A 89 8.38 -19.82 9.90
C ASN A 89 7.16 -19.80 10.83
N TYR A 90 6.03 -19.25 10.38
CA TYR A 90 4.82 -19.23 11.21
C TYR A 90 4.32 -20.65 11.54
N GLN A 91 4.02 -20.89 12.82
CA GLN A 91 3.38 -22.12 13.28
C GLN A 91 1.87 -21.94 13.31
N TYR A 92 1.11 -22.98 12.95
CA TYR A 92 -0.35 -22.96 12.99
C TYR A 92 -0.87 -24.03 13.97
N GLU A 93 -1.44 -23.59 15.09
CA GLU A 93 -2.09 -24.46 16.08
C GLU A 93 -3.54 -24.01 16.28
N ASN A 94 -4.47 -24.96 16.43
CA ASN A 94 -5.89 -24.67 16.73
C ASN A 94 -6.57 -23.65 15.78
N GLY A 95 -6.09 -23.52 14.53
CA GLY A 95 -6.64 -22.58 13.55
C GLY A 95 -6.23 -21.11 13.73
N ARG A 96 -5.15 -20.83 14.49
CA ARG A 96 -4.56 -19.48 14.65
C ARG A 96 -3.05 -19.53 14.34
N ARG A 97 -2.45 -18.39 13.95
CA ARG A 97 -1.03 -18.22 13.59
C ARG A 97 -0.20 -17.88 14.83
N TYR A 98 0.98 -18.49 14.98
CA TYR A 98 1.92 -18.28 16.09
C TYR A 98 3.35 -18.05 15.58
N HIS A 99 4.18 -17.38 16.38
CA HIS A 99 5.62 -17.23 16.14
C HIS A 99 6.38 -18.57 16.26
N SER A 100 7.61 -18.62 15.73
CA SER A 100 8.56 -19.73 15.91
C SER A 100 9.91 -19.34 16.53
N TYR A 101 10.20 -18.04 16.64
CA TYR A 101 11.42 -17.56 17.27
C TYR A 101 11.35 -17.80 18.79
N HIS A 102 12.10 -18.79 19.29
CA HIS A 102 11.87 -19.45 20.59
C HIS A 102 10.49 -20.13 20.68
N GLU A 103 10.27 -21.12 19.81
CA GLU A 103 9.09 -22.00 19.80
C GLU A 103 8.67 -22.45 21.21
N GLY A 104 7.46 -22.04 21.62
CA GLY A 104 6.87 -22.37 22.91
C GLY A 104 7.04 -21.32 24.01
N GLU A 105 7.73 -20.19 23.79
CA GLU A 105 7.88 -19.12 24.80
C GLU A 105 6.71 -18.12 24.89
N TYR A 106 5.84 -18.12 23.88
CA TYR A 106 4.65 -17.27 23.80
C TYR A 106 3.38 -18.12 23.60
N ILE A 107 2.25 -17.61 24.09
CA ILE A 107 0.98 -18.35 24.20
C ILE A 107 -0.18 -17.72 23.42
N LEU A 108 -0.06 -16.45 23.01
CA LEU A 108 -1.05 -15.82 22.13
C LEU A 108 -0.64 -15.99 20.66
N PRO A 109 -1.62 -15.98 19.74
CA PRO A 109 -1.34 -15.93 18.31
C PRO A 109 -0.82 -14.55 17.88
N ASN A 110 -0.41 -14.45 16.62
CA ASN A 110 0.06 -13.21 15.98
C ASN A 110 -0.55 -13.01 14.57
N ASP A 111 -1.71 -13.63 14.32
CA ASP A 111 -2.58 -13.34 13.18
C ASP A 111 -3.33 -12.00 13.34
N GLU A 112 -3.95 -11.58 12.25
CA GLU A 112 -4.58 -10.28 12.05
C GLU A 112 -5.73 -10.04 13.06
N GLN A 113 -6.46 -11.11 13.42
CA GLN A 113 -7.50 -11.07 14.46
C GLN A 113 -6.93 -10.71 15.85
N GLU A 114 -5.68 -11.09 16.16
CA GLU A 114 -5.04 -10.68 17.41
C GLU A 114 -4.50 -9.25 17.32
N GLN A 115 -4.00 -8.84 16.16
CA GLN A 115 -3.51 -7.49 15.91
C GLN A 115 -4.64 -6.45 16.03
N ASP A 116 -5.80 -6.69 15.40
CA ASP A 116 -7.03 -5.90 15.56
C ASP A 116 -7.44 -5.75 17.04
N ARG A 117 -7.24 -6.81 17.85
CA ARG A 117 -7.55 -6.82 19.28
C ARG A 117 -6.54 -6.01 20.11
N LEU A 118 -5.26 -6.07 19.77
CA LEU A 118 -4.21 -5.28 20.43
C LEU A 118 -4.39 -3.78 20.15
N ASP A 119 -4.74 -3.40 18.93
CA ASP A 119 -5.03 -2.01 18.56
C ASP A 119 -6.32 -1.49 19.25
N LEU A 120 -7.34 -2.33 19.40
CA LEU A 120 -8.51 -2.03 20.23
C LEU A 120 -8.13 -1.84 21.71
N SER A 121 -7.17 -2.62 22.24
CA SER A 121 -6.62 -2.40 23.58
C SER A 121 -5.92 -1.04 23.69
N HIS A 122 -5.08 -0.66 22.72
CA HIS A 122 -4.46 0.68 22.69
C HIS A 122 -5.51 1.82 22.70
N HIS A 123 -6.62 1.66 21.98
CA HIS A 123 -7.74 2.61 22.05
C HIS A 123 -8.35 2.71 23.47
N ILE A 124 -8.60 1.57 24.13
CA ILE A 124 -9.10 1.51 25.52
C ILE A 124 -8.14 2.24 26.49
N TYR A 125 -6.83 2.06 26.32
CA TYR A 125 -5.81 2.78 27.09
C TYR A 125 -5.88 4.30 26.84
N ARG A 126 -5.94 4.76 25.58
CA ARG A 126 -6.11 6.18 25.23
C ARG A 126 -7.40 6.76 25.82
N MET A 127 -8.51 6.01 25.89
CA MET A 127 -9.74 6.46 26.56
C MET A 127 -9.53 6.71 28.06
N ILE A 128 -8.85 5.79 28.76
CA ILE A 128 -8.61 5.88 30.22
C ILE A 128 -7.63 7.02 30.54
N LEU A 129 -6.58 7.15 29.73
CA LEU A 129 -5.60 8.26 29.78
C LEU A 129 -6.15 9.57 29.18
N LYS A 130 -7.43 9.62 28.77
CA LYS A 130 -8.17 10.80 28.28
C LYS A 130 -7.56 11.44 27.02
N GLY A 131 -6.82 10.67 26.24
CA GLY A 131 -6.12 11.11 25.04
C GLY A 131 -4.59 11.17 25.18
N GLU A 132 -4.02 11.02 26.38
CA GLU A 132 -2.55 10.95 26.54
C GLU A 132 -2.02 9.54 26.22
N LEU A 133 -0.73 9.41 25.85
CA LEU A 133 -0.08 8.12 25.58
C LEU A 133 0.51 7.43 26.81
N ASN A 134 0.85 8.20 27.84
CA ASN A 134 1.62 7.78 29.02
C ASN A 134 1.16 8.52 30.29
N ALA A 135 1.30 7.89 31.45
CA ALA A 135 1.01 8.50 32.76
C ALA A 135 2.24 9.21 33.37
N ALA A 136 3.45 8.84 32.97
CA ALA A 136 4.70 9.42 33.42
C ALA A 136 4.83 10.87 32.92
N PRO A 137 5.17 11.84 33.80
CA PRO A 137 5.30 13.26 33.43
C PRO A 137 6.66 13.54 32.77
N ILE A 138 6.90 12.88 31.63
CA ILE A 138 8.04 13.10 30.74
C ILE A 138 7.90 14.45 30.02
N LYS A 139 9.03 15.02 29.59
CA LYS A 139 9.09 16.26 28.80
C LYS A 139 10.26 16.17 27.85
N ASN A 140 9.98 16.19 26.55
CA ASN A 140 10.96 16.15 25.47
C ASN A 140 12.07 15.08 25.68
N PRO A 141 11.71 13.78 25.83
CA PRO A 141 12.72 12.73 25.93
C PRO A 141 13.57 12.69 24.65
N ALA A 142 14.82 12.21 24.75
CA ALA A 142 15.71 12.12 23.59
C ALA A 142 15.84 10.68 23.07
N ARG A 143 15.76 9.69 23.96
CA ARG A 143 15.75 8.25 23.65
C ARG A 143 14.65 7.54 24.44
N VAL A 144 13.79 6.82 23.73
CA VAL A 144 12.66 6.06 24.27
C VAL A 144 12.73 4.59 23.84
N LEU A 145 12.37 3.67 24.72
CA LEU A 145 12.22 2.24 24.44
C LEU A 145 10.81 1.78 24.83
N ASP A 146 10.14 1.08 23.92
CA ASP A 146 8.88 0.37 24.15
C ASP A 146 9.16 -1.15 24.14
N ILE A 147 8.98 -1.81 25.28
CA ILE A 147 9.28 -3.25 25.42
C ILE A 147 8.02 -4.10 25.25
N GLY A 148 8.10 -5.10 24.36
CA GLY A 148 6.93 -5.91 23.96
C GLY A 148 5.90 -5.07 23.20
N THR A 149 6.35 -4.37 22.16
CA THR A 149 5.59 -3.33 21.44
C THR A 149 4.38 -3.87 20.66
N GLY A 150 4.25 -5.19 20.47
CA GLY A 150 3.10 -5.82 19.82
C GLY A 150 2.96 -5.38 18.36
N THR A 151 1.83 -4.77 18.00
CA THR A 151 1.60 -4.16 16.67
C THR A 151 2.47 -2.93 16.42
N GLY A 152 3.11 -2.38 17.45
CA GLY A 152 3.92 -1.16 17.36
C GLY A 152 3.12 0.14 17.45
N ILE A 153 1.79 0.07 17.57
CA ILE A 153 0.89 1.23 17.52
C ILE A 153 1.21 2.30 18.58
N TRP A 154 1.62 1.91 19.79
CA TRP A 154 2.02 2.88 20.82
C TRP A 154 3.31 3.61 20.44
N ALA A 155 4.32 2.88 19.97
CA ALA A 155 5.61 3.46 19.58
C ALA A 155 5.48 4.36 18.34
N ILE A 156 4.53 4.06 17.44
CA ILE A 156 4.16 4.89 16.28
C ILE A 156 3.51 6.20 16.72
N ASP A 157 2.39 6.13 17.48
CA ASP A 157 1.71 7.32 18.01
C ASP A 157 2.71 8.19 18.82
N PHE A 158 3.59 7.56 19.61
CA PHE A 158 4.59 8.27 20.41
C PHE A 158 5.65 8.97 19.55
N ALA A 159 6.14 8.31 18.50
CA ALA A 159 7.16 8.89 17.63
C ALA A 159 6.61 10.03 16.76
N ASP A 160 5.32 10.01 16.40
CA ASP A 160 4.61 11.12 15.73
C ASP A 160 4.28 12.28 16.69
N GLU A 161 3.90 12.00 17.95
CA GLU A 161 3.69 13.04 18.98
C GLU A 161 5.03 13.65 19.47
N HIS A 162 6.15 12.92 19.37
CA HIS A 162 7.51 13.35 19.75
C HIS A 162 8.56 13.18 18.63
N PRO A 163 8.52 14.00 17.56
CA PRO A 163 9.47 13.92 16.45
C PRO A 163 10.92 14.27 16.84
N GLU A 164 11.16 14.80 18.05
CA GLU A 164 12.49 15.01 18.63
C GLU A 164 13.09 13.76 19.32
N SER A 165 12.27 12.73 19.60
CA SER A 165 12.70 11.49 20.26
C SER A 165 13.22 10.46 19.28
N GLU A 166 14.39 9.85 19.56
CA GLU A 166 14.72 8.53 19.01
C GLU A 166 13.88 7.47 19.74
N VAL A 167 12.99 6.78 19.03
CA VAL A 167 12.13 5.73 19.60
C VAL A 167 12.57 4.36 19.08
N ILE A 168 12.56 3.37 19.97
CA ILE A 168 12.78 1.96 19.66
C ILE A 168 11.58 1.18 20.21
N GLY A 169 10.94 0.33 19.41
CA GLY A 169 10.10 -0.74 19.93
C GLY A 169 10.78 -2.10 19.75
N ASN A 170 10.62 -3.03 20.69
CA ASN A 170 11.06 -4.42 20.49
C ASN A 170 9.96 -5.45 20.74
N ASP A 171 10.02 -6.56 20.02
CA ASP A 171 9.08 -7.69 20.14
C ASP A 171 9.72 -9.01 19.65
N LEU A 172 9.14 -10.14 20.07
CA LEU A 172 9.50 -11.48 19.58
C LEU A 172 8.96 -11.77 18.17
N SER A 173 7.86 -11.11 17.78
CA SER A 173 7.20 -11.27 16.49
C SER A 173 7.44 -10.07 15.58
N PRO A 174 7.98 -10.23 14.36
CA PRO A 174 7.88 -9.21 13.32
C PRO A 174 6.43 -9.15 12.81
N ILE A 175 5.63 -8.27 13.39
CA ILE A 175 4.22 -7.99 13.03
C ILE A 175 3.91 -6.48 12.92
N GLN A 176 4.93 -5.63 13.03
CA GLN A 176 4.77 -4.18 13.04
C GLN A 176 4.72 -3.62 11.61
N PRO A 177 3.93 -2.56 11.34
CA PRO A 177 3.72 -2.06 9.98
C PRO A 177 5.01 -1.49 9.36
N SER A 178 5.10 -1.54 8.03
CA SER A 178 6.25 -1.05 7.26
C SER A 178 6.28 0.49 7.07
N TRP A 179 5.21 1.18 7.45
CA TRP A 179 5.10 2.65 7.47
C TRP A 179 5.19 3.12 8.92
N ILE A 180 6.36 3.65 9.28
CA ILE A 180 6.68 4.13 10.64
C ILE A 180 7.27 5.55 10.58
N PRO A 181 7.15 6.35 11.66
CA PRO A 181 7.81 7.64 11.75
C PRO A 181 9.34 7.53 11.60
N PRO A 182 10.03 8.50 10.98
CA PRO A 182 11.45 8.39 10.61
C PRO A 182 12.41 8.37 11.81
N ASN A 183 11.90 8.64 13.00
CA ASN A 183 12.57 8.62 14.29
C ASN A 183 12.29 7.35 15.12
N LEU A 184 11.42 6.46 14.62
CA LEU A 184 11.15 5.13 15.18
C LEU A 184 11.95 4.05 14.45
N ARG A 185 12.28 2.96 15.17
CA ARG A 185 12.61 1.66 14.59
C ARG A 185 12.05 0.52 15.42
N PHE A 186 11.87 -0.64 14.78
CA PHE A 186 11.54 -1.89 15.46
C PHE A 186 12.72 -2.86 15.44
N GLU A 187 12.94 -3.54 16.56
CA GLU A 187 14.01 -4.51 16.80
C GLU A 187 13.39 -5.86 17.20
N VAL A 188 13.66 -6.93 16.44
CA VAL A 188 13.18 -8.29 16.80
C VAL A 188 14.11 -8.86 17.87
N ASP A 189 13.68 -8.79 19.13
CA ASP A 189 14.48 -9.16 20.30
C ASP A 189 13.60 -9.63 21.46
N ASP A 190 14.15 -10.43 22.36
CA ASP A 190 13.51 -10.82 23.62
C ASP A 190 13.78 -9.76 24.68
N PHE A 191 12.75 -9.07 25.18
CA PHE A 191 12.95 -8.09 26.25
C PHE A 191 13.41 -8.72 27.59
N GLU A 192 13.27 -10.04 27.78
CA GLU A 192 13.89 -10.78 28.89
C GLU A 192 15.35 -11.20 28.58
N ALA A 193 15.90 -10.98 27.39
CA ALA A 193 17.31 -11.22 27.08
C ALA A 193 18.24 -10.10 27.61
N PRO A 194 19.57 -10.27 27.67
CA PRO A 194 20.50 -9.25 28.14
C PRO A 194 20.60 -8.04 27.18
N TRP A 195 19.92 -6.94 27.51
CA TRP A 195 19.90 -5.73 26.68
C TRP A 195 21.32 -5.19 26.42
N SER A 196 21.67 -5.05 25.14
CA SER A 196 23.03 -4.70 24.69
C SER A 196 23.15 -3.24 24.22
N TYR A 197 22.27 -2.35 24.67
CA TYR A 197 22.24 -0.95 24.26
C TYR A 197 23.48 -0.16 24.72
N SER A 198 24.10 0.54 23.79
CA SER A 198 25.32 1.34 24.04
C SER A 198 25.06 2.72 24.64
N GLN A 199 23.81 3.17 24.69
CA GLN A 199 23.37 4.47 25.22
C GLN A 199 22.07 4.33 26.02
N PRO A 200 21.99 4.92 27.23
CA PRO A 200 20.82 4.80 28.09
C PRO A 200 19.62 5.64 27.59
N PHE A 201 18.43 5.26 28.03
CA PHE A 201 17.15 5.88 27.67
C PHE A 201 16.74 6.98 28.66
N ASP A 202 15.93 7.93 28.20
CA ASP A 202 15.24 8.92 29.04
C ASP A 202 13.91 8.36 29.57
N TYR A 203 13.25 7.51 28.78
CA TYR A 203 11.97 6.88 29.09
C TYR A 203 11.95 5.43 28.58
N ILE A 204 11.37 4.53 29.37
CA ILE A 204 11.04 3.16 28.97
C ILE A 204 9.55 2.92 29.28
N HIS A 205 8.81 2.38 28.32
CA HIS A 205 7.41 1.99 28.40
C HIS A 205 7.26 0.48 28.15
N GLY A 206 6.17 -0.11 28.64
CA GLY A 206 5.75 -1.48 28.30
C GLY A 206 4.28 -1.70 28.71
N ARG A 207 3.53 -2.46 27.91
CA ARG A 207 2.06 -2.55 28.04
C ARG A 207 1.54 -3.96 27.79
N GLU A 208 0.52 -4.39 28.55
CA GLU A 208 -0.09 -5.73 28.47
C GLU A 208 0.91 -6.89 28.66
N LEU A 209 1.94 -6.70 29.50
CA LEU A 209 3.03 -7.66 29.70
C LEU A 209 2.78 -8.72 30.81
N GLU A 210 1.62 -8.70 31.49
CA GLU A 210 1.27 -9.74 32.48
C GLU A 210 1.17 -11.12 31.81
N GLY A 211 1.77 -12.15 32.41
CA GLY A 211 1.87 -13.49 31.82
C GLY A 211 2.87 -13.63 30.66
N PHE A 212 3.59 -12.56 30.30
CA PHE A 212 4.64 -12.60 29.27
C PHE A 212 6.07 -12.49 29.83
N ILE A 213 6.20 -12.04 31.09
CA ILE A 213 7.46 -11.93 31.84
C ILE A 213 7.64 -13.12 32.79
N ARG A 214 8.80 -13.81 32.75
CA ARG A 214 9.24 -14.78 33.78
C ARG A 214 9.84 -14.08 34.98
N ASP A 215 10.92 -13.31 34.79
CA ASP A 215 11.70 -12.71 35.87
C ASP A 215 11.56 -11.19 35.90
N HIS A 216 10.49 -10.75 36.54
CA HIS A 216 10.20 -9.35 36.82
C HIS A 216 11.31 -8.65 37.62
N ASP A 217 12.00 -9.35 38.52
CA ASP A 217 13.04 -8.70 39.35
C ASP A 217 14.29 -8.42 38.52
N ARG A 218 14.66 -9.33 37.62
CA ARG A 218 15.71 -9.14 36.62
C ARG A 218 15.33 -8.08 35.59
N LEU A 219 14.10 -8.13 35.04
CA LEU A 219 13.63 -7.15 34.04
C LEU A 219 13.65 -5.72 34.61
N PHE A 220 13.16 -5.52 35.83
CA PHE A 220 13.15 -4.21 36.47
C PHE A 220 14.56 -3.71 36.83
N GLN A 221 15.49 -4.60 37.21
CA GLN A 221 16.90 -4.26 37.37
C GLN A 221 17.55 -3.86 36.03
N GLN A 222 17.22 -4.56 34.94
CA GLN A 222 17.73 -4.30 33.59
C GLN A 222 17.22 -2.96 33.04
N ALA A 223 15.94 -2.63 33.26
CA ALA A 223 15.37 -1.31 32.98
C ALA A 223 16.07 -0.19 33.78
N LEU A 224 16.26 -0.38 35.09
CA LEU A 224 16.97 0.59 35.93
C LEU A 224 18.44 0.78 35.52
N ALA A 225 19.11 -0.27 35.04
CA ALA A 225 20.50 -0.20 34.59
C ALA A 225 20.65 0.66 33.32
N ASN A 226 19.71 0.53 32.39
CA ASN A 226 19.67 1.17 31.07
C ASN A 226 18.98 2.55 31.05
N LEU A 227 18.42 3.02 32.17
CA LEU A 227 17.88 4.38 32.29
C LEU A 227 18.95 5.40 32.70
N LYS A 228 18.80 6.62 32.17
CA LYS A 228 19.53 7.82 32.62
C LYS A 228 19.12 8.19 34.06
N PRO A 229 20.01 8.81 34.85
CA PRO A 229 19.62 9.47 36.11
C PRO A 229 18.55 10.52 35.84
N GLY A 230 17.40 10.40 36.50
CA GLY A 230 16.24 11.27 36.26
C GLY A 230 15.24 10.76 35.21
N GLY A 231 15.55 9.71 34.46
CA GLY A 231 14.64 9.08 33.50
C GLY A 231 13.49 8.32 34.16
N TRP A 232 12.55 7.83 33.35
CA TRP A 232 11.30 7.19 33.80
C TRP A 232 11.16 5.75 33.29
N PHE A 233 10.57 4.89 34.12
CA PHE A 233 9.97 3.62 33.68
C PHE A 233 8.47 3.65 33.95
N GLU A 234 7.69 3.27 32.94
CA GLU A 234 6.25 3.05 33.00
C GLU A 234 5.95 1.62 32.54
N ILE A 235 5.13 0.90 33.30
CA ILE A 235 4.60 -0.40 32.89
C ILE A 235 3.13 -0.50 33.29
N ALA A 236 2.30 -1.03 32.40
CA ALA A 236 0.85 -1.14 32.61
C ALA A 236 0.29 -2.46 32.08
N SER A 237 -0.76 -2.98 32.72
CA SER A 237 -1.50 -4.16 32.24
C SER A 237 -2.89 -4.22 32.87
N ILE A 238 -3.85 -4.74 32.12
CA ILE A 238 -5.14 -5.18 32.65
C ILE A 238 -4.91 -6.50 33.40
N GLU A 239 -5.36 -6.60 34.66
CA GLU A 239 -5.31 -7.85 35.43
C GLU A 239 -6.17 -8.92 34.73
N VAL A 240 -5.63 -10.14 34.61
CA VAL A 240 -6.38 -11.33 34.14
C VAL A 240 -7.29 -11.87 35.26
N ASN A 241 -8.18 -11.01 35.75
CA ASN A 241 -9.16 -11.25 36.80
C ASN A 241 -10.50 -10.57 36.46
N CYS A 242 -11.58 -11.09 37.03
CA CYS A 242 -12.93 -10.54 36.93
C CYS A 242 -13.49 -10.25 38.32
N PHE A 243 -14.08 -9.06 38.51
CA PHE A 243 -14.64 -8.59 39.77
C PHE A 243 -16.01 -7.95 39.56
N SER A 244 -16.77 -7.75 40.63
CA SER A 244 -17.86 -6.77 40.71
C SER A 244 -17.92 -6.15 42.11
N ASP A 245 -18.57 -4.99 42.24
CA ASP A 245 -18.71 -4.29 43.53
C ASP A 245 -19.90 -4.81 44.38
N ASP A 246 -20.63 -5.81 43.87
CA ASP A 246 -21.97 -6.24 44.34
C ASP A 246 -22.18 -7.77 44.32
N ASP A 247 -21.08 -8.53 44.25
CA ASP A 247 -21.05 -9.99 44.13
C ASP A 247 -21.75 -10.62 42.90
N THR A 248 -22.21 -9.84 41.90
CA THR A 248 -22.68 -10.39 40.61
C THR A 248 -21.64 -11.24 39.88
N HIS A 249 -20.35 -10.98 40.04
CA HIS A 249 -19.28 -11.82 39.47
C HIS A 249 -19.35 -13.29 39.95
N LEU A 250 -19.91 -13.57 41.14
CA LEU A 250 -20.15 -14.94 41.62
C LEU A 250 -21.22 -15.71 40.81
N LYS A 251 -22.01 -15.00 40.00
CA LYS A 251 -22.99 -15.57 39.06
C LYS A 251 -22.40 -15.85 37.68
N ALA A 252 -21.25 -15.23 37.35
CA ALA A 252 -20.54 -15.41 36.08
C ALA A 252 -19.71 -16.71 36.09
N THR A 253 -20.41 -17.85 36.19
CA THR A 253 -19.81 -19.15 36.45
C THR A 253 -18.81 -19.60 35.39
N SER A 254 -19.04 -19.27 34.12
CA SER A 254 -18.16 -19.61 33.01
C SER A 254 -16.90 -18.73 33.03
N MET A 255 -17.07 -17.43 33.29
CA MET A 255 -15.98 -16.47 33.42
C MET A 255 -15.05 -16.82 34.58
N MET A 256 -15.61 -17.10 35.76
CA MET A 256 -14.81 -17.45 36.94
C MET A 256 -14.07 -18.79 36.77
N GLU A 257 -14.67 -19.78 36.11
CA GLU A 257 -13.99 -21.04 35.78
C GLU A 257 -12.93 -20.87 34.67
N GLY A 258 -13.17 -20.00 33.69
CA GLY A 258 -12.19 -19.62 32.65
C GLY A 258 -10.96 -18.96 33.25
N VAL A 259 -11.13 -17.88 34.00
CA VAL A 259 -10.05 -17.17 34.73
C VAL A 259 -9.28 -18.16 35.62
N LYS A 260 -9.97 -18.99 36.40
CA LYS A 260 -9.35 -20.04 37.23
C LYS A 260 -8.45 -20.99 36.43
N ASN A 261 -8.89 -21.46 35.27
CA ASN A 261 -8.09 -22.36 34.43
C ASN A 261 -6.95 -21.63 33.69
N MET A 262 -7.11 -20.35 33.34
CA MET A 262 -6.02 -19.50 32.85
C MET A 262 -4.89 -19.41 33.91
N HIS A 263 -5.22 -19.06 35.15
CA HIS A 263 -4.25 -18.97 36.26
C HIS A 263 -3.53 -20.31 36.53
N ILE A 264 -4.26 -21.44 36.50
CA ILE A 264 -3.65 -22.78 36.69
C ILE A 264 -2.70 -23.11 35.53
N SER A 265 -3.06 -22.73 34.30
CA SER A 265 -2.25 -22.99 33.10
C SER A 265 -0.99 -22.12 33.04
N ALA A 266 -1.13 -20.82 33.31
CA ALA A 266 -0.04 -19.85 33.38
C ALA A 266 1.02 -20.27 34.42
N LYS A 267 0.59 -20.70 35.61
CA LYS A 267 1.46 -21.22 36.66
C LYS A 267 2.19 -22.52 36.29
N LYS A 268 1.60 -23.37 35.42
CA LYS A 268 2.30 -24.54 34.83
C LYS A 268 3.28 -24.14 33.74
N PHE A 269 2.94 -23.13 32.94
CA PHE A 269 3.74 -22.61 31.83
C PHE A 269 4.98 -21.83 32.30
N GLY A 270 4.93 -21.27 33.51
CA GLY A 270 6.06 -20.58 34.14
C GLY A 270 6.09 -19.06 33.92
N LYS A 271 5.02 -18.49 33.37
CA LYS A 271 4.76 -17.05 33.33
C LYS A 271 3.37 -16.83 33.95
N ASP A 272 3.30 -16.16 35.09
CA ASP A 272 2.10 -16.10 35.93
C ASP A 272 1.20 -14.91 35.56
N PHE A 273 -0.12 -15.06 35.76
CA PHE A 273 -1.14 -14.02 35.56
C PHE A 273 -1.55 -13.33 36.88
N ASP A 274 -0.84 -13.58 37.99
CA ASP A 274 -1.14 -13.03 39.31
C ASP A 274 -0.04 -12.06 39.82
N THR A 275 0.52 -11.25 38.91
CA THR A 275 1.80 -10.55 39.08
C THR A 275 1.68 -9.04 39.26
N VAL A 276 0.73 -8.40 38.57
CA VAL A 276 0.59 -6.94 38.44
C VAL A 276 0.52 -6.23 39.79
N LYS A 277 -0.30 -6.74 40.72
CA LYS A 277 -0.42 -6.28 42.11
C LYS A 277 0.88 -6.24 42.92
N ASN A 278 1.95 -6.88 42.43
CA ASN A 278 3.28 -6.91 43.05
C ASN A 278 4.32 -6.07 42.29
N TRP A 279 3.98 -5.48 41.14
CA TRP A 279 4.93 -4.70 40.33
C TRP A 279 5.46 -3.48 41.09
N ARG A 280 4.58 -2.76 41.80
CA ARG A 280 4.95 -1.63 42.66
C ARG A 280 6.06 -1.97 43.67
N SER A 281 5.92 -3.08 44.40
CA SER A 281 6.89 -3.50 45.42
C SER A 281 8.16 -4.11 44.82
N LYS A 282 8.06 -4.81 43.67
CA LYS A 282 9.21 -5.28 42.90
C LYS A 282 10.05 -4.13 42.33
N MET A 283 9.43 -3.09 41.79
CA MET A 283 10.12 -1.86 41.34
C MET A 283 10.74 -1.06 42.50
N GLU A 284 10.19 -1.19 43.71
CA GLU A 284 10.82 -0.69 44.94
C GLU A 284 12.07 -1.48 45.32
N ASN A 285 11.99 -2.82 45.32
CA ASN A 285 13.12 -3.71 45.60
C ASN A 285 14.25 -3.60 44.55
N ALA A 286 13.91 -3.35 43.28
CA ALA A 286 14.89 -3.15 42.20
C ALA A 286 15.73 -1.86 42.35
N GLY A 287 15.36 -0.92 43.24
CA GLY A 287 16.20 0.24 43.60
C GLY A 287 15.90 1.55 42.86
N PHE A 288 14.75 1.68 42.20
CA PHE A 288 14.24 2.97 41.71
C PHE A 288 13.81 3.91 42.88
N VAL A 289 13.27 5.13 42.63
CA VAL A 289 12.61 5.96 43.69
C VAL A 289 11.30 6.62 43.23
N ASN A 290 10.31 6.74 44.14
CA ASN A 290 8.96 7.32 43.93
C ASN A 290 8.06 6.51 42.94
N VAL A 291 7.45 5.39 43.38
CA VAL A 291 6.43 4.63 42.59
C VAL A 291 5.11 5.30 42.91
N ARG A 292 4.45 5.78 41.86
CA ARG A 292 2.99 5.91 41.84
C ARG A 292 2.43 4.71 41.07
N GLU A 293 1.39 4.12 41.65
CA GLU A 293 0.58 3.08 41.05
C GLU A 293 -0.84 3.65 41.00
N ASP A 294 -1.45 3.64 39.82
CA ASP A 294 -2.85 4.02 39.61
C ASP A 294 -3.66 2.80 39.19
N VAL A 295 -4.80 2.58 39.85
CA VAL A 295 -5.68 1.43 39.64
C VAL A 295 -7.06 1.91 39.19
N TYR A 296 -7.37 1.62 37.94
CA TYR A 296 -8.65 1.94 37.30
C TYR A 296 -9.55 0.70 37.25
N LYS A 297 -10.85 0.90 37.38
CA LYS A 297 -11.86 -0.14 37.14
C LYS A 297 -12.32 -0.05 35.70
N LEU A 298 -12.12 -1.13 34.96
CA LEU A 298 -12.39 -1.24 33.53
C LEU A 298 -13.61 -2.17 33.30
N PRO A 299 -14.81 -1.62 33.02
CA PRO A 299 -16.03 -2.41 32.87
C PRO A 299 -15.95 -3.38 31.69
N GLN A 300 -16.35 -4.64 31.89
CA GLN A 300 -16.34 -5.70 30.86
C GLN A 300 -17.61 -5.75 30.00
N SER A 301 -18.63 -4.95 30.35
CA SER A 301 -19.84 -4.76 29.54
C SER A 301 -20.40 -3.34 29.76
N PRO A 302 -21.31 -2.84 28.90
CA PRO A 302 -21.81 -1.46 28.97
C PRO A 302 -22.84 -1.21 30.10
N TRP A 303 -22.75 -1.96 31.20
CA TRP A 303 -23.60 -1.84 32.39
C TRP A 303 -23.50 -0.53 33.21
N PRO A 304 -22.38 0.24 33.23
CA PRO A 304 -22.27 1.43 34.07
C PRO A 304 -23.27 2.54 33.73
N LYS A 305 -23.64 3.32 34.75
CA LYS A 305 -24.49 4.52 34.61
C LYS A 305 -23.75 5.74 34.08
N ASP A 306 -22.46 5.88 34.40
CA ASP A 306 -21.62 6.94 33.84
C ASP A 306 -21.47 6.74 32.33
N PRO A 307 -21.80 7.73 31.47
CA PRO A 307 -21.75 7.56 30.02
C PRO A 307 -20.37 7.19 29.46
N LYS A 308 -19.28 7.65 30.09
CA LYS A 308 -17.91 7.36 29.65
C LYS A 308 -17.49 5.95 30.07
N LEU A 309 -17.83 5.53 31.29
CA LEU A 309 -17.59 4.15 31.73
C LEU A 309 -18.46 3.15 30.95
N LYS A 310 -19.68 3.55 30.55
CA LYS A 310 -20.53 2.78 29.63
C LYS A 310 -19.91 2.63 28.25
N GLU A 311 -19.40 3.72 27.67
CA GLU A 311 -18.75 3.71 26.35
C GLU A 311 -17.46 2.89 26.37
N LEU A 312 -16.60 3.10 27.38
CA LEU A 312 -15.41 2.30 27.66
C LEU A 312 -15.78 0.80 27.80
N GLY A 313 -16.89 0.51 28.49
CA GLY A 313 -17.44 -0.84 28.64
C GLY A 313 -17.95 -1.47 27.34
N ARG A 314 -18.31 -0.70 26.30
CA ARG A 314 -18.60 -1.26 24.97
C ARG A 314 -17.32 -1.74 24.28
N TYR A 315 -16.30 -0.89 24.22
CA TYR A 315 -15.03 -1.25 23.58
C TYR A 315 -14.33 -2.41 24.32
N HIS A 316 -14.31 -2.38 25.65
CA HIS A 316 -13.69 -3.46 26.42
C HIS A 316 -14.49 -4.77 26.39
N GLN A 317 -15.82 -4.75 26.25
CA GLN A 317 -16.62 -5.95 26.00
C GLN A 317 -16.17 -6.67 24.73
N VAL A 318 -15.92 -5.94 23.63
CA VAL A 318 -15.43 -6.52 22.37
C VAL A 318 -14.02 -7.07 22.55
N ASN A 319 -13.10 -6.30 23.16
CA ASN A 319 -11.74 -6.78 23.47
C ASN A 319 -11.77 -8.07 24.32
N MET A 320 -12.64 -8.16 25.32
CA MET A 320 -12.78 -9.37 26.16
C MET A 320 -13.36 -10.55 25.37
N ILE A 321 -14.41 -10.33 24.57
CA ILE A 321 -15.04 -11.37 23.74
C ILE A 321 -14.05 -12.00 22.75
N GLU A 322 -13.09 -11.23 22.27
CA GLU A 322 -12.02 -11.70 21.38
C GLU A 322 -10.74 -12.15 22.12
N ALA A 323 -10.47 -11.69 23.35
CA ALA A 323 -9.35 -12.15 24.17
C ALA A 323 -9.57 -13.53 24.81
N MET A 324 -10.81 -13.88 25.19
CA MET A 324 -11.10 -15.18 25.82
C MET A 324 -10.61 -16.39 25.00
N PRO A 325 -10.90 -16.51 23.69
CA PRO A 325 -10.41 -17.62 22.88
C PRO A 325 -8.87 -17.81 22.84
N PRO A 326 -8.05 -16.84 22.41
CA PRO A 326 -6.58 -17.01 22.30
C PRO A 326 -5.93 -17.29 23.66
N TYR A 327 -6.36 -16.64 24.74
CA TYR A 327 -5.88 -16.92 26.10
C TYR A 327 -6.23 -18.33 26.58
N CYS A 328 -7.37 -18.91 26.15
CA CYS A 328 -7.73 -20.27 26.50
C CYS A 328 -7.03 -21.32 25.62
N TYR A 329 -6.93 -21.12 24.30
CA TYR A 329 -6.57 -22.18 23.35
C TYR A 329 -5.23 -22.84 23.66
N ALA A 330 -4.12 -22.11 23.49
CA ALA A 330 -2.78 -22.69 23.67
C ALA A 330 -2.51 -23.09 25.13
N LEU A 331 -3.00 -22.33 26.10
CA LEU A 331 -2.82 -22.68 27.51
C LEU A 331 -3.56 -23.97 27.88
N PHE A 332 -4.82 -24.14 27.50
CA PHE A 332 -5.62 -25.26 27.98
C PHE A 332 -5.32 -26.55 27.20
N THR A 333 -4.99 -26.47 25.90
CA THR A 333 -4.50 -27.64 25.15
C THR A 333 -3.15 -28.10 25.69
N ARG A 334 -2.15 -27.21 25.78
CA ARG A 334 -0.77 -27.56 26.12
C ARG A 334 -0.59 -27.87 27.61
N MET A 335 -1.25 -27.15 28.54
CA MET A 335 -1.01 -27.26 29.99
C MET A 335 -2.08 -28.06 30.76
N LEU A 336 -3.32 -28.13 30.26
CA LEU A 336 -4.41 -28.88 30.92
C LEU A 336 -4.84 -30.14 30.16
N GLY A 337 -4.47 -30.27 28.88
CA GLY A 337 -4.87 -31.39 28.02
C GLY A 337 -6.33 -31.34 27.56
N TRP A 338 -6.98 -30.17 27.61
CA TRP A 338 -8.37 -30.00 27.17
C TRP A 338 -8.49 -30.12 25.65
N HIS A 339 -9.59 -30.69 25.18
CA HIS A 339 -9.93 -30.71 23.77
C HIS A 339 -10.56 -29.37 23.35
N ARG A 340 -10.28 -28.92 22.11
CA ARG A 340 -10.78 -27.64 21.58
C ARG A 340 -12.30 -27.45 21.73
N ILE A 341 -13.09 -28.51 21.59
CA ILE A 341 -14.56 -28.45 21.76
C ILE A 341 -15.00 -28.10 23.20
N GLU A 342 -14.24 -28.51 24.21
CA GLU A 342 -14.48 -28.18 25.62
C GLU A 342 -14.14 -26.70 25.89
N ILE A 343 -13.06 -26.22 25.27
CA ILE A 343 -12.64 -24.81 25.33
C ILE A 343 -13.67 -23.91 24.65
N GLU A 344 -14.16 -24.27 23.45
CA GLU A 344 -15.22 -23.53 22.74
C GLU A 344 -16.52 -23.47 23.55
N ALA A 345 -16.91 -24.56 24.23
CA ALA A 345 -18.08 -24.58 25.10
C ALA A 345 -17.95 -23.60 26.28
N LEU A 346 -16.77 -23.54 26.91
CA LEU A 346 -16.50 -22.57 27.98
C LEU A 346 -16.46 -21.12 27.45
N VAL A 347 -15.78 -20.88 26.32
CA VAL A 347 -15.70 -19.57 25.66
C VAL A 347 -17.08 -19.07 25.23
N ALA A 348 -17.97 -19.95 24.77
CA ALA A 348 -19.37 -19.62 24.49
C ALA A 348 -20.13 -19.20 25.76
N GLY A 349 -19.88 -19.86 26.89
CA GLY A 349 -20.40 -19.46 28.21
C GLY A 349 -19.91 -18.08 28.63
N MET A 350 -18.59 -17.83 28.57
CA MET A 350 -17.99 -16.53 28.89
C MET A 350 -18.51 -15.41 27.98
N ARG A 351 -18.64 -15.66 26.68
CA ARG A 351 -19.22 -14.71 25.71
C ARG A 351 -20.71 -14.44 25.93
N LYS A 352 -21.44 -15.34 26.58
CA LYS A 352 -22.82 -15.10 27.02
C LYS A 352 -22.85 -14.23 28.28
N GLU A 353 -22.03 -14.55 29.28
CA GLU A 353 -21.95 -13.81 30.54
C GLU A 353 -21.44 -12.37 30.34
N LEU A 354 -20.46 -12.15 29.45
CA LEU A 354 -20.00 -10.81 29.05
C LEU A 354 -21.10 -9.96 28.39
N ARG A 355 -22.16 -10.56 27.83
CA ARG A 355 -23.29 -9.86 27.20
C ARG A 355 -24.45 -9.60 28.16
N ASP A 356 -24.42 -10.15 29.37
CA ASP A 356 -25.43 -9.96 30.40
C ASP A 356 -25.12 -8.69 31.20
N THR A 357 -25.84 -7.60 30.96
CA THR A 357 -25.64 -6.32 31.68
C THR A 357 -26.15 -6.35 33.12
N SER A 358 -26.79 -7.44 33.58
CA SER A 358 -27.08 -7.67 35.01
C SER A 358 -25.88 -8.25 35.78
N LEU A 359 -24.79 -8.56 35.07
CA LEU A 359 -23.49 -8.91 35.64
C LEU A 359 -22.59 -7.68 35.56
N HIS A 360 -22.34 -7.05 36.72
CA HIS A 360 -21.60 -5.79 36.84
C HIS A 360 -20.08 -6.01 36.83
N LEU A 361 -19.61 -6.71 35.81
CA LEU A 361 -18.25 -7.23 35.70
C LEU A 361 -17.24 -6.13 35.33
N TYR A 362 -16.08 -6.14 35.97
CA TYR A 362 -14.93 -5.30 35.63
C TYR A 362 -13.59 -6.01 35.85
N SER A 363 -12.58 -5.63 35.07
CA SER A 363 -11.16 -5.91 35.33
C SER A 363 -10.49 -4.69 35.97
N ARG A 364 -9.31 -4.87 36.56
CA ARG A 364 -8.49 -3.76 37.07
C ARG A 364 -7.38 -3.46 36.07
N LEU A 365 -7.25 -2.21 35.65
CA LEU A 365 -6.07 -1.74 34.95
C LEU A 365 -5.12 -1.11 35.96
N HIS A 366 -3.88 -1.58 36.01
CA HIS A 366 -2.81 -0.96 36.79
C HIS A 366 -1.85 -0.22 35.86
N ILE A 367 -1.43 0.98 36.25
CA ILE A 367 -0.37 1.75 35.61
C ILE A 367 0.65 2.11 36.69
N VAL A 368 1.91 1.68 36.52
CA VAL A 368 2.98 1.83 37.51
C VAL A 368 4.10 2.70 36.93
N ILE A 369 4.28 3.90 37.48
CA ILE A 369 5.27 4.89 37.01
C ILE A 369 6.29 5.23 38.08
N ARG A 370 7.56 5.38 37.68
CA ARG A 370 8.69 5.48 38.61
C ARG A 370 9.89 6.25 38.00
N LYS A 371 10.44 7.21 38.76
CA LYS A 371 11.61 8.02 38.33
C LYS A 371 12.93 7.42 38.85
N VAL A 372 14.01 7.58 38.09
CA VAL A 372 15.37 7.18 38.49
C VAL A 372 16.01 8.29 39.34
N LYS A 373 16.55 7.96 40.52
CA LYS A 373 17.18 8.94 41.41
C LYS A 373 18.37 9.63 40.73
N CYS A 374 18.27 10.95 40.62
CA CYS A 374 19.36 11.89 40.39
C CYS A 374 19.38 12.88 41.57
N ASP A 375 20.56 13.30 42.02
CA ASP A 375 20.76 14.29 43.09
C ASP A 375 21.02 15.71 42.57
N GLU A 376 21.01 15.90 41.24
CA GLU A 376 21.12 17.18 40.52
C GLU A 376 22.35 18.06 40.89
N GLY A 377 23.37 17.44 41.51
CA GLY A 377 24.66 18.07 41.81
C GLY A 377 25.36 18.62 40.55
N LYS A 378 25.95 19.81 40.68
CA LYS A 378 26.71 20.51 39.63
C LYS A 378 28.20 20.49 39.97
N PRO A 379 29.11 20.20 39.02
CA PRO A 379 28.87 20.00 37.59
C PRO A 379 28.36 18.59 37.21
N ALA A 380 28.43 17.62 38.11
CA ALA A 380 27.96 16.25 37.90
C ALA A 380 27.30 15.70 39.18
N CYS A 381 26.24 14.90 39.03
CA CYS A 381 25.54 14.32 40.17
C CYS A 381 26.35 13.18 40.83
N ALA A 382 26.20 13.02 42.14
CA ALA A 382 26.93 12.05 42.95
C ALA A 382 26.71 10.61 42.47
N ARG A 383 25.54 10.29 41.90
CA ARG A 383 25.29 8.97 41.30
C ARG A 383 26.17 8.70 40.07
N CYS A 384 26.38 9.67 39.18
CA CYS A 384 27.28 9.50 38.04
C CYS A 384 28.72 9.31 38.50
N VAL A 385 29.18 10.16 39.43
CA VAL A 385 30.54 10.09 40.02
C VAL A 385 30.80 8.73 40.68
N SER A 386 29.87 8.24 41.51
CA SER A 386 30.02 6.96 42.23
C SER A 386 29.88 5.72 41.34
N THR A 387 29.22 5.81 40.19
CA THR A 387 29.06 4.69 39.23
C THR A 387 30.04 4.74 38.05
N GLY A 388 30.99 5.69 38.05
CA GLY A 388 31.98 5.85 36.97
C GLY A 388 31.38 6.32 35.63
N ARG A 389 30.12 6.76 35.62
CA ARG A 389 29.40 7.20 34.42
C ARG A 389 29.73 8.66 34.12
N LYS A 390 29.91 9.00 32.83
CA LYS A 390 29.93 10.40 32.39
C LYS A 390 28.56 11.02 32.69
N CYS A 391 28.55 12.22 33.28
CA CYS A 391 27.33 12.99 33.49
C CYS A 391 27.14 13.94 32.31
N ASP A 392 26.01 13.86 31.61
CA ASP A 392 25.78 14.65 30.39
C ASP A 392 25.49 16.14 30.67
N GLY A 393 25.22 16.48 31.93
CA GLY A 393 25.09 17.86 32.42
C GLY A 393 23.65 18.36 32.40
N TYR A 394 23.51 19.69 32.43
CA TYR A 394 22.22 20.37 32.50
C TYR A 394 22.12 21.34 31.32
N ALA A 395 21.28 21.02 30.34
CA ALA A 395 21.07 21.88 29.18
C ALA A 395 20.42 23.21 29.60
N SER A 396 20.90 24.33 29.06
CA SER A 396 20.27 25.64 29.24
C SER A 396 18.93 25.67 28.49
N GLN A 397 17.86 26.07 29.18
CA GLN A 397 16.51 26.12 28.61
C GLN A 397 16.44 27.02 27.36
N THR A 398 16.28 26.40 26.18
CA THR A 398 15.81 27.10 24.97
C THR A 398 14.28 27.13 24.97
N THR A 399 13.72 28.32 24.73
CA THR A 399 12.28 28.58 24.80
C THR A 399 11.48 27.74 23.80
N PRO A 400 10.37 27.08 24.20
CA PRO A 400 9.57 26.28 23.27
C PRO A 400 8.82 27.17 22.26
N SER A 401 8.99 26.86 20.97
CA SER A 401 8.22 27.49 19.88
C SER A 401 6.76 27.05 19.91
N LYS A 402 5.83 27.99 19.79
CA LYS A 402 4.39 27.71 19.74
C LYS A 402 3.96 27.17 18.37
N ILE A 403 3.96 25.84 18.20
CA ILE A 403 3.24 25.17 17.10
C ILE A 403 2.49 23.96 17.66
N PHE A 404 1.30 24.19 18.22
CA PHE A 404 0.28 23.15 18.31
C PHE A 404 -0.51 23.17 16.99
N GLN A 405 -0.43 22.09 16.21
CA GLN A 405 -1.48 21.74 15.26
C GLN A 405 -2.31 20.61 15.87
N PRO A 406 -3.64 20.62 15.72
CA PRO A 406 -4.48 19.57 16.29
C PRO A 406 -4.35 18.26 15.49
N LEU A 407 -4.60 17.14 16.19
CA LEU A 407 -4.80 15.80 15.63
C LEU A 407 -5.65 15.84 14.35
N LEU A 408 -5.29 15.04 13.34
CA LEU A 408 -6.06 14.95 12.11
C LEU A 408 -7.49 14.46 12.40
N THR A 409 -8.47 15.33 12.23
CA THR A 409 -9.89 14.96 12.32
C THR A 409 -10.21 13.92 11.25
N VAL A 410 -10.52 12.68 11.66
CA VAL A 410 -11.08 11.65 10.76
C VAL A 410 -12.38 12.21 10.17
N VAL A 411 -12.38 12.49 8.87
CA VAL A 411 -13.47 13.27 8.27
C VAL A 411 -14.58 12.31 7.85
N THR A 412 -15.66 12.28 8.63
CA THR A 412 -16.82 11.41 8.36
C THR A 412 -17.52 11.70 7.03
N ALA A 413 -18.33 10.74 6.57
CA ALA A 413 -19.24 10.92 5.43
C ALA A 413 -20.38 11.90 5.80
N LYS A 414 -20.74 12.78 4.87
CA LYS A 414 -21.67 13.90 5.10
C LYS A 414 -23.12 13.59 4.71
N SER A 415 -23.39 12.43 4.12
CA SER A 415 -24.74 11.95 3.83
C SER A 415 -24.78 10.43 3.77
N SER A 416 -25.97 9.84 3.97
CA SER A 416 -26.19 8.39 3.79
C SER A 416 -25.86 7.90 2.38
N THR A 417 -26.07 8.74 1.35
CA THR A 417 -25.67 8.46 -0.03
C THR A 417 -24.15 8.38 -0.19
N GLU A 418 -23.39 9.24 0.50
CA GLU A 418 -21.92 9.18 0.52
C GLU A 418 -21.45 7.92 1.26
N SER A 419 -22.04 7.58 2.41
CA SER A 419 -21.73 6.35 3.15
C SER A 419 -21.97 5.08 2.32
N ARG A 420 -23.15 4.94 1.70
CA ARG A 420 -23.46 3.78 0.84
C ARG A 420 -22.49 3.65 -0.33
N ALA A 421 -22.12 4.76 -0.96
CA ALA A 421 -21.21 4.73 -2.09
C ALA A 421 -19.77 4.35 -1.68
N LEU A 422 -19.36 4.68 -0.46
CA LEU A 422 -18.09 4.23 0.14
C LEU A 422 -18.13 2.74 0.50
N GLU A 423 -19.19 2.28 1.14
CA GLU A 423 -19.45 0.86 1.42
C GLU A 423 -19.38 0.02 0.13
N PHE A 424 -20.10 0.43 -0.92
CA PHE A 424 -20.07 -0.23 -2.23
C PHE A 424 -18.69 -0.13 -2.91
N PHE A 425 -17.94 0.96 -2.68
CA PHE A 425 -16.58 1.07 -3.16
C PHE A 425 -15.70 -0.01 -2.51
N PHE A 426 -15.67 -0.13 -1.18
CA PHE A 426 -14.77 -1.05 -0.49
C PHE A 426 -15.19 -2.53 -0.58
N HIS A 427 -16.49 -2.85 -0.55
CA HIS A 427 -16.96 -4.25 -0.63
C HIS A 427 -17.02 -4.84 -2.05
N LYS A 428 -17.12 -4.01 -3.10
CA LYS A 428 -17.27 -4.48 -4.49
C LYS A 428 -16.34 -3.83 -5.51
N SER A 429 -16.11 -2.53 -5.42
CA SER A 429 -15.37 -1.80 -6.47
C SER A 429 -13.85 -1.99 -6.34
N SER A 430 -13.31 -1.89 -5.12
CA SER A 430 -11.88 -2.02 -4.81
C SER A 430 -11.26 -3.29 -5.42
N SER A 431 -11.84 -4.46 -5.17
CA SER A 431 -11.37 -5.76 -5.67
C SER A 431 -11.39 -5.88 -7.19
N GLN A 432 -12.38 -5.28 -7.88
CA GLN A 432 -12.45 -5.35 -9.35
C GLN A 432 -11.48 -4.38 -10.02
N LEU A 433 -11.27 -3.20 -9.42
CA LEU A 433 -10.25 -2.24 -9.86
C LEU A 433 -8.82 -2.72 -9.55
N SER A 434 -8.65 -3.65 -8.59
CA SER A 434 -7.34 -4.23 -8.20
C SER A 434 -6.68 -5.12 -9.25
N GLY A 435 -7.46 -5.73 -10.15
CA GLY A 435 -6.95 -6.65 -11.15
C GLY A 435 -6.28 -7.89 -10.54
N PHE A 436 -4.96 -7.99 -10.67
CA PHE A 436 -4.14 -9.08 -10.14
C PHE A 436 -3.06 -8.59 -9.15
N PHE A 437 -2.54 -7.37 -9.32
CA PHE A 437 -1.36 -6.89 -8.56
C PHE A 437 -1.65 -5.70 -7.63
N GLU A 438 -2.66 -4.87 -7.93
CA GLU A 438 -2.88 -3.55 -7.29
C GLU A 438 -3.76 -3.59 -6.03
N GLY A 439 -3.85 -4.76 -5.38
CA GLY A 439 -4.68 -4.96 -4.20
C GLY A 439 -4.35 -4.01 -3.04
N SER A 440 -3.05 -3.72 -2.83
CA SER A 440 -2.57 -2.78 -1.82
C SER A 440 -3.08 -1.36 -2.05
N PHE A 441 -2.92 -0.82 -3.26
CA PHE A 441 -3.38 0.52 -3.61
C PHE A 441 -4.89 0.67 -3.41
N TRP A 442 -5.70 -0.20 -4.03
CA TRP A 442 -7.16 -0.03 -4.06
C TRP A 442 -7.88 -0.38 -2.75
N LYS A 443 -7.32 -1.30 -1.93
CA LYS A 443 -7.95 -1.76 -0.68
C LYS A 443 -7.38 -1.07 0.56
N VAL A 444 -6.08 -0.75 0.57
CA VAL A 444 -5.38 -0.21 1.75
C VAL A 444 -5.05 1.28 1.57
N THR A 445 -4.22 1.65 0.60
CA THR A 445 -3.77 3.04 0.40
C THR A 445 -4.93 4.00 0.18
N VAL A 446 -5.85 3.65 -0.71
CA VAL A 446 -7.02 4.47 -1.04
C VAL A 446 -8.00 4.54 0.13
N LEU A 447 -8.12 3.49 0.95
CA LEU A 447 -8.89 3.50 2.20
C LEU A 447 -8.29 4.47 3.21
N GLN A 448 -7.01 4.28 3.56
CA GLN A 448 -6.28 5.14 4.51
C GLN A 448 -6.37 6.62 4.11
N LEU A 449 -6.05 6.94 2.85
CA LEU A 449 -6.13 8.30 2.33
C LEU A 449 -7.57 8.84 2.35
N SER A 450 -8.61 8.02 2.19
CA SER A 450 -10.00 8.50 2.25
C SER A 450 -10.45 8.95 3.66
N LEU A 451 -9.81 8.45 4.73
CA LEU A 451 -10.10 8.87 6.10
C LEU A 451 -9.59 10.29 6.37
N VAL A 452 -8.39 10.61 5.86
CA VAL A 452 -7.69 11.89 6.07
C VAL A 452 -7.92 12.93 4.98
N GLU A 453 -8.17 12.54 3.72
CA GLU A 453 -8.31 13.44 2.58
C GLU A 453 -9.75 13.48 2.04
N PRO A 454 -10.51 14.57 2.28
CA PRO A 454 -11.88 14.70 1.78
C PRO A 454 -11.99 14.60 0.25
N ALA A 455 -10.97 15.00 -0.50
CA ALA A 455 -10.97 14.91 -1.95
C ALA A 455 -10.91 13.45 -2.43
N ILE A 456 -10.04 12.63 -1.83
CA ILE A 456 -9.91 11.20 -2.11
C ILE A 456 -11.23 10.48 -1.80
N ARG A 457 -11.82 10.73 -0.62
CA ARG A 457 -13.10 10.12 -0.24
C ARG A 457 -14.24 10.47 -1.19
N GLN A 458 -14.33 11.73 -1.63
CA GLN A 458 -15.35 12.14 -2.60
C GLN A 458 -15.11 11.53 -3.99
N ALA A 459 -13.85 11.29 -4.38
CA ALA A 459 -13.53 10.57 -5.61
C ALA A 459 -13.97 9.10 -5.56
N ILE A 460 -13.67 8.37 -4.49
CA ILE A 460 -14.11 6.96 -4.38
C ILE A 460 -15.62 6.81 -4.17
N ALA A 461 -16.28 7.74 -3.47
CA ALA A 461 -17.74 7.77 -3.41
C ALA A 461 -18.37 8.05 -4.79
N ALA A 462 -17.73 8.86 -5.64
CA ALA A 462 -18.16 9.03 -7.03
C ALA A 462 -18.00 7.73 -7.84
N ILE A 463 -16.86 7.03 -7.72
CA ILE A 463 -16.61 5.73 -8.37
C ILE A 463 -17.64 4.69 -7.92
N GLY A 464 -17.82 4.51 -6.60
CA GLY A 464 -18.75 3.53 -6.04
C GLY A 464 -20.20 3.79 -6.48
N SER A 465 -20.67 5.04 -6.42
CA SER A 465 -22.01 5.42 -6.88
C SER A 465 -22.24 5.20 -8.38
N LEU A 466 -21.23 5.48 -9.23
CA LEU A 466 -21.31 5.22 -10.67
C LEU A 466 -21.25 3.72 -11.01
N HIS A 467 -20.42 2.97 -10.27
CA HIS A 467 -20.26 1.54 -10.44
C HIS A 467 -21.52 0.77 -10.00
N GLU A 468 -22.13 1.12 -8.86
CA GLU A 468 -23.41 0.57 -8.41
C GLU A 468 -24.51 0.75 -9.47
N HIS A 469 -24.59 1.95 -10.05
CA HIS A 469 -25.55 2.26 -11.12
C HIS A 469 -25.31 1.41 -12.38
N LYS A 470 -24.05 1.24 -12.82
CA LYS A 470 -23.72 0.40 -14.00
C LYS A 470 -23.80 -1.11 -13.74
N GLY A 471 -23.74 -1.55 -12.49
CA GLY A 471 -23.91 -2.96 -12.10
C GLY A 471 -25.34 -3.50 -12.27
N GLY A 472 -26.35 -2.63 -12.37
CA GLY A 472 -27.72 -3.04 -12.70
C GLY A 472 -28.46 -3.78 -11.57
N CYS A 473 -28.25 -3.40 -10.31
CA CYS A 473 -28.92 -4.02 -9.17
C CYS A 473 -30.43 -3.70 -9.13
N LYS A 474 -31.26 -4.56 -9.74
CA LYS A 474 -32.72 -4.39 -9.91
C LYS A 474 -33.56 -4.49 -8.61
N LEU A 475 -32.93 -4.49 -7.44
CA LEU A 475 -33.61 -4.68 -6.14
C LEU A 475 -34.11 -3.39 -5.48
N LEU A 476 -33.74 -2.22 -5.99
CA LEU A 476 -34.19 -0.91 -5.50
C LEU A 476 -34.66 -0.03 -6.67
N PRO A 477 -35.48 1.02 -6.40
CA PRO A 477 -35.92 1.93 -7.45
C PRO A 477 -34.72 2.59 -8.14
N SER A 478 -34.76 2.68 -9.47
CA SER A 478 -33.84 3.52 -10.23
C SER A 478 -33.82 4.95 -9.66
N PHE A 479 -32.66 5.60 -9.68
CA PHE A 479 -32.60 7.05 -9.51
C PHE A 479 -33.42 7.72 -10.61
N ASN A 480 -34.65 8.13 -10.28
CA ASN A 480 -35.54 8.80 -11.20
C ASN A 480 -34.95 10.17 -11.59
N THR A 481 -34.31 10.25 -12.75
CA THR A 481 -33.99 11.52 -13.43
C THR A 481 -35.26 12.14 -14.04
N ALA A 482 -36.30 12.27 -13.21
CA ALA A 482 -37.56 12.96 -13.52
C ALA A 482 -37.42 14.46 -13.18
N GLY A 483 -36.37 15.06 -13.71
CA GLY A 483 -35.87 16.39 -13.35
C GLY A 483 -34.42 16.54 -13.82
N GLY A 484 -34.02 17.73 -14.22
CA GLY A 484 -32.73 18.01 -14.88
C GLY A 484 -31.50 18.07 -13.96
N ASP A 485 -31.54 17.41 -12.79
CA ASP A 485 -30.44 17.43 -11.83
C ASP A 485 -29.33 16.41 -12.20
N PRO A 486 -28.04 16.80 -12.09
CA PRO A 486 -26.92 15.91 -12.45
C PRO A 486 -26.77 14.75 -11.45
N HIS A 487 -26.52 13.54 -11.98
CA HIS A 487 -26.37 12.29 -11.21
C HIS A 487 -25.43 12.45 -9.99
N PRO A 488 -25.75 11.90 -8.79
CA PRO A 488 -25.00 12.15 -7.55
C PRO A 488 -23.49 11.92 -7.67
N ALA A 489 -23.07 10.86 -8.37
CA ALA A 489 -21.66 10.59 -8.64
C ALA A 489 -20.92 11.75 -9.35
N ILE A 490 -21.57 12.45 -10.28
CA ILE A 490 -20.98 13.60 -11.00
C ILE A 490 -20.80 14.79 -10.05
N GLN A 491 -21.72 14.98 -9.10
CA GLN A 491 -21.61 16.03 -8.08
C GLN A 491 -20.44 15.77 -7.12
N LEU A 492 -20.28 14.52 -6.67
CA LEU A 492 -19.17 14.08 -5.82
C LEU A 492 -17.82 14.23 -6.54
N TYR A 493 -17.72 13.75 -7.79
CA TYR A 493 -16.54 13.91 -8.65
C TYR A 493 -16.16 15.38 -8.87
N THR A 494 -17.14 16.24 -9.20
CA THR A 494 -16.90 17.68 -9.43
C THR A 494 -16.39 18.37 -8.16
N ARG A 495 -16.86 17.97 -6.97
CA ARG A 495 -16.36 18.49 -5.69
C ARG A 495 -14.94 18.00 -5.41
N ALA A 496 -14.67 16.70 -5.59
CA ALA A 496 -13.35 16.11 -5.41
C ALA A 496 -12.28 16.79 -6.28
N LEU A 497 -12.61 17.06 -7.55
CA LEU A 497 -11.75 17.76 -8.50
C LEU A 497 -11.38 19.16 -8.01
N ARG A 498 -12.36 19.96 -7.56
CA ARG A 498 -12.12 21.32 -7.03
C ARG A 498 -11.21 21.30 -5.81
N SER A 499 -11.51 20.48 -4.81
CA SER A 499 -10.68 20.40 -3.60
C SER A 499 -9.26 19.88 -3.86
N THR A 500 -9.07 19.03 -4.89
CA THR A 500 -7.74 18.61 -5.34
C THR A 500 -6.98 19.78 -5.97
N ILE A 501 -7.62 20.56 -6.84
CA ILE A 501 -7.02 21.76 -7.48
C ILE A 501 -6.65 22.80 -6.42
N GLU A 502 -7.58 23.13 -5.52
CA GLU A 502 -7.39 24.08 -4.41
C GLU A 502 -6.18 23.67 -3.54
N LYS A 503 -6.05 22.38 -3.20
CA LYS A 503 -4.92 21.88 -2.40
C LYS A 503 -3.60 21.88 -3.19
N SER A 504 -3.61 21.54 -4.48
CA SER A 504 -2.42 21.56 -5.34
C SER A 504 -1.86 22.96 -5.59
N ALA A 505 -2.69 23.99 -5.48
CA ALA A 505 -2.28 25.40 -5.56
C ALA A 505 -1.74 25.95 -4.22
N ALA A 506 -2.05 25.28 -3.10
CA ALA A 506 -1.70 25.73 -1.75
C ALA A 506 -0.37 25.15 -1.23
N ASP A 507 -0.05 23.88 -1.55
CA ASP A 507 1.20 23.24 -1.13
C ASP A 507 1.78 22.27 -2.18
N THR A 508 3.12 22.25 -2.29
CA THR A 508 3.89 21.38 -3.19
C THR A 508 4.51 20.16 -2.48
N GLY A 509 4.19 19.92 -1.20
CA GLY A 509 4.42 18.66 -0.50
C GLY A 509 3.39 17.58 -0.85
N VAL A 510 2.13 17.99 -1.10
CA VAL A 510 0.98 17.08 -1.30
C VAL A 510 0.96 16.31 -2.64
N ILE A 511 2.01 16.36 -3.46
CA ILE A 511 2.04 15.80 -4.83
C ILE A 511 1.59 14.32 -4.88
N PRO A 512 2.00 13.41 -3.97
CA PRO A 512 1.52 12.03 -3.98
C PRO A 512 -0.01 11.90 -3.88
N VAL A 513 -0.68 12.71 -3.06
CA VAL A 513 -2.15 12.69 -2.93
C VAL A 513 -2.82 13.21 -4.21
N VAL A 514 -2.24 14.23 -4.86
CA VAL A 514 -2.74 14.74 -6.15
C VAL A 514 -2.56 13.69 -7.27
N VAL A 515 -1.50 12.88 -7.20
CA VAL A 515 -1.31 11.72 -8.09
C VAL A 515 -2.34 10.62 -7.81
N VAL A 516 -2.60 10.26 -6.55
CA VAL A 516 -3.67 9.32 -6.18
C VAL A 516 -5.03 9.82 -6.70
N ALA A 517 -5.35 11.10 -6.48
CA ALA A 517 -6.57 11.71 -7.01
C ALA A 517 -6.64 11.61 -8.56
N SER A 518 -5.52 11.82 -9.25
CA SER A 518 -5.44 11.68 -10.72
C SER A 518 -5.72 10.24 -11.18
N ILE A 519 -5.21 9.23 -10.47
CA ILE A 519 -5.52 7.80 -10.72
C ILE A 519 -7.02 7.55 -10.54
N LEU A 520 -7.61 8.02 -9.44
CA LEU A 520 -9.05 7.85 -9.15
C LEU A 520 -9.94 8.57 -10.16
N PHE A 521 -9.60 9.79 -10.57
CA PHE A 521 -10.34 10.53 -11.61
C PHE A 521 -10.24 9.85 -12.98
N THR A 522 -9.08 9.23 -13.28
CA THR A 522 -8.94 8.42 -14.50
C THR A 522 -9.88 7.21 -14.46
N ALA A 523 -9.90 6.45 -13.35
CA ALA A 523 -10.80 5.30 -13.18
C ALA A 523 -12.30 5.70 -13.25
N PHE A 524 -12.67 6.87 -12.74
CA PHE A 524 -14.02 7.42 -12.86
C PHE A 524 -14.40 7.72 -14.33
N GLU A 525 -13.52 8.36 -15.11
CA GLU A 525 -13.79 8.66 -16.52
C GLU A 525 -13.72 7.41 -17.41
N PHE A 526 -12.93 6.38 -17.05
CA PHE A 526 -13.00 5.03 -17.65
C PHE A 526 -14.38 4.38 -17.42
N LEU A 527 -14.85 4.33 -16.17
CA LEU A 527 -16.20 3.85 -15.84
C LEU A 527 -17.26 4.62 -16.60
N ARG A 528 -17.11 5.93 -16.76
CA ARG A 528 -18.05 6.78 -17.51
C ARG A 528 -18.03 6.47 -19.01
N GLY A 529 -16.86 6.28 -19.60
CA GLY A 529 -16.65 6.09 -21.04
C GLY A 529 -16.07 7.33 -21.74
N ASN A 530 -15.29 8.14 -21.04
CA ASN A 530 -14.78 9.44 -21.51
C ASN A 530 -13.25 9.41 -21.67
N ALA A 531 -12.80 8.93 -22.83
CA ALA A 531 -11.37 8.73 -23.09
C ALA A 531 -10.55 10.03 -23.03
N SER A 532 -11.14 11.15 -23.48
CA SER A 532 -10.50 12.48 -23.53
C SER A 532 -10.17 13.04 -22.13
N ALA A 533 -11.09 12.93 -21.17
CA ALA A 533 -10.82 13.35 -19.79
C ALA A 533 -9.87 12.39 -19.07
N ALA A 534 -10.00 11.07 -19.28
CA ALA A 534 -9.08 10.09 -18.71
C ALA A 534 -7.64 10.32 -19.19
N ALA A 535 -7.44 10.51 -20.50
CA ALA A 535 -6.17 10.91 -21.11
C ALA A 535 -5.55 12.17 -20.47
N SER A 536 -6.40 13.15 -20.13
CA SER A 536 -5.98 14.40 -19.48
C SER A 536 -5.52 14.18 -18.04
N HIS A 537 -6.25 13.38 -17.24
CA HIS A 537 -5.85 13.03 -15.87
C HIS A 537 -4.56 12.22 -15.82
N ILE A 538 -4.38 11.25 -16.73
CA ILE A 538 -3.14 10.49 -16.91
C ILE A 538 -1.97 11.43 -17.20
N SER A 539 -2.14 12.35 -18.16
CA SER A 539 -1.12 13.34 -18.52
C SER A 539 -0.71 14.22 -17.33
N ASN A 540 -1.69 14.67 -16.54
CA ASN A 540 -1.44 15.49 -15.35
C ASN A 540 -0.70 14.71 -14.25
N GLY A 541 -1.14 13.48 -13.95
CA GLY A 541 -0.47 12.61 -12.98
C GLY A 541 0.99 12.30 -13.36
N ILE A 542 1.26 12.06 -14.65
CA ILE A 542 2.61 11.85 -15.18
C ILE A 542 3.47 13.10 -15.06
N ASN A 543 2.94 14.27 -15.42
CA ASN A 543 3.68 15.53 -15.31
C ASN A 543 4.02 15.87 -13.85
N LEU A 544 3.10 15.58 -12.91
CA LEU A 544 3.33 15.70 -11.47
C LEU A 544 4.40 14.71 -10.97
N LEU A 545 4.33 13.43 -11.40
CA LEU A 545 5.35 12.42 -11.09
C LEU A 545 6.75 12.84 -11.59
N TRP A 546 6.84 13.36 -12.82
CA TRP A 546 8.10 13.89 -13.37
C TRP A 546 8.62 15.10 -12.59
N ALA A 547 7.76 16.07 -12.26
CA ALA A 547 8.14 17.24 -11.46
C ALA A 547 8.59 16.85 -10.05
N TRP A 548 7.94 15.87 -9.43
CA TRP A 548 8.35 15.32 -8.13
C TRP A 548 9.70 14.57 -8.22
N ARG A 549 9.90 13.69 -9.22
CA ARG A 549 11.17 12.98 -9.48
C ARG A 549 12.32 13.97 -9.73
N GLU A 550 12.05 15.10 -10.38
CA GLU A 550 13.03 16.18 -10.64
C GLU A 550 13.31 17.01 -9.38
N LYS A 551 12.29 17.36 -8.58
CA LYS A 551 12.42 18.11 -7.31
C LYS A 551 13.16 17.32 -6.22
N THR A 552 12.95 16.01 -6.13
CA THR A 552 13.55 15.14 -5.10
C THR A 552 14.85 14.46 -5.53
N GLY A 553 15.15 14.42 -6.84
CA GLY A 553 16.26 13.65 -7.38
C GLY A 553 16.03 12.13 -7.44
N SER A 554 14.81 11.67 -7.16
CA SER A 554 14.38 10.26 -7.07
C SER A 554 14.13 9.58 -8.43
N ARG A 555 14.76 10.07 -9.51
CA ARG A 555 14.75 9.33 -10.79
C ARG A 555 15.38 7.94 -10.59
N PRO A 556 14.85 6.87 -11.20
CA PRO A 556 15.43 5.53 -11.13
C PRO A 556 16.92 5.51 -11.52
N LYS A 557 17.75 4.86 -10.69
CA LYS A 557 19.21 4.69 -10.86
C LYS A 557 19.67 3.24 -10.78
N VAL A 558 18.85 2.39 -10.15
CA VAL A 558 18.98 0.93 -10.03
C VAL A 558 17.65 0.31 -10.47
N PRO A 559 17.59 -1.00 -10.81
CA PRO A 559 16.35 -1.67 -11.16
C PRO A 559 15.22 -1.44 -10.16
N TRP A 560 13.98 -1.48 -10.64
CA TRP A 560 12.79 -1.20 -9.83
C TRP A 560 12.70 -2.12 -8.60
N GLY A 561 12.13 -1.60 -7.51
CA GLY A 561 12.08 -2.28 -6.20
C GLY A 561 13.29 -2.03 -5.30
N GLN A 562 14.31 -1.28 -5.77
CA GLN A 562 15.59 -1.12 -5.07
C GLN A 562 16.03 0.35 -4.92
N GLY A 563 16.85 0.63 -3.90
CA GLY A 563 17.64 1.87 -3.81
C GLY A 563 16.89 3.17 -3.49
N TYR A 564 15.64 3.10 -3.01
CA TYR A 564 14.87 4.29 -2.64
C TYR A 564 15.39 4.97 -1.36
N SER A 565 15.53 6.30 -1.39
CA SER A 565 16.14 7.08 -0.30
C SER A 565 15.15 7.62 0.74
N SER A 566 13.86 7.34 0.60
CA SER A 566 12.81 7.67 1.59
C SER A 566 11.55 6.84 1.32
N PHE A 567 10.68 6.64 2.31
CA PHE A 567 9.39 5.97 2.08
C PHE A 567 8.54 6.72 1.05
N GLN A 568 8.50 8.05 1.07
CA GLN A 568 7.77 8.81 0.04
C GLN A 568 8.27 8.46 -1.37
N SER A 569 9.57 8.17 -1.53
CA SER A 569 10.11 7.69 -2.79
C SER A 569 9.75 6.25 -3.10
N TYR A 570 9.79 5.36 -2.10
CA TYR A 570 9.31 3.98 -2.24
C TYR A 570 7.85 3.97 -2.71
N PHE A 571 6.93 4.52 -1.92
CA PHE A 571 5.49 4.57 -2.21
C PHE A 571 5.15 5.17 -3.59
N VAL A 572 5.74 6.31 -3.95
CA VAL A 572 5.50 6.94 -5.25
C VAL A 572 6.00 6.06 -6.40
N GLU A 573 7.12 5.37 -6.24
CA GLU A 573 7.74 4.56 -7.30
C GLU A 573 7.24 3.11 -7.35
N THR A 574 6.72 2.54 -6.26
CA THR A 574 6.26 1.14 -6.17
C THR A 574 4.75 0.95 -6.23
N GLU A 575 3.95 1.93 -5.81
CA GLU A 575 2.48 1.86 -5.87
C GLU A 575 1.91 2.84 -6.92
N LEU A 576 2.34 4.11 -6.93
CA LEU A 576 1.71 5.12 -7.80
C LEU A 576 2.22 5.10 -9.24
N ALA A 577 3.55 5.00 -9.43
CA ALA A 577 4.17 5.02 -10.75
C ALA A 577 3.82 3.82 -11.64
N PRO A 578 3.71 2.56 -11.13
CA PRO A 578 3.31 1.41 -11.96
C PRO A 578 1.90 1.53 -12.51
N ILE A 579 0.95 2.01 -11.70
CA ILE A 579 -0.44 2.28 -12.13
C ILE A 579 -0.46 3.37 -13.22
N LEU A 580 0.19 4.51 -12.98
CA LEU A 580 0.29 5.58 -13.99
C LEU A 580 0.96 5.12 -15.28
N SER A 581 1.99 4.27 -15.20
CA SER A 581 2.70 3.75 -16.38
C SER A 581 1.80 2.83 -17.20
N LEU A 582 1.07 1.91 -16.56
CA LEU A 582 0.11 1.03 -17.24
C LEU A 582 -1.07 1.82 -17.85
N PHE A 583 -1.58 2.84 -17.15
CA PHE A 583 -2.62 3.73 -17.68
C PHE A 583 -2.10 4.53 -18.89
N ASN A 584 -0.85 4.98 -18.86
CA ASN A 584 -0.20 5.70 -19.97
C ASN A 584 0.00 4.82 -21.19
N LEU A 585 0.52 3.60 -21.00
CA LEU A 585 0.80 2.61 -22.04
C LEU A 585 -0.43 2.39 -22.93
N ASN A 586 -1.57 2.09 -22.32
CA ASN A 586 -2.80 1.84 -23.06
C ASN A 586 -3.32 3.11 -23.76
N SER A 587 -3.18 4.29 -23.15
CA SER A 587 -3.85 5.52 -23.59
C SER A 587 -3.06 6.35 -24.61
N THR A 588 -2.00 5.79 -25.21
CA THR A 588 -1.08 6.49 -26.14
C THR A 588 -1.73 7.00 -27.42
N GLU A 589 -2.78 6.34 -27.91
CA GLU A 589 -3.41 6.61 -29.21
C GLU A 589 -4.13 7.99 -29.25
N PHE A 590 -4.69 8.45 -28.12
CA PHE A 590 -5.52 9.67 -28.09
C PHE A 590 -4.74 10.98 -28.14
N GLN A 591 -3.44 10.96 -27.86
CA GLN A 591 -2.57 12.14 -27.96
C GLN A 591 -1.16 11.74 -28.45
N PRO A 592 -1.02 11.40 -29.75
CA PRO A 592 0.26 10.95 -30.29
C PRO A 592 1.33 12.04 -30.20
N GLY A 593 2.42 11.74 -29.49
CA GLY A 593 3.65 12.55 -29.47
C GLY A 593 3.74 13.68 -28.45
N THR A 594 2.67 14.03 -27.72
CA THR A 594 2.72 15.14 -26.73
C THR A 594 2.95 14.71 -25.28
N ARG A 595 2.65 13.45 -24.90
CA ARG A 595 2.84 12.99 -23.51
C ARG A 595 4.26 12.52 -23.24
N ARG A 596 4.82 12.91 -22.08
CA ARG A 596 6.02 12.28 -21.52
C ARG A 596 5.73 10.79 -21.26
N LYS A 597 6.68 9.93 -21.58
CA LYS A 597 6.63 8.51 -21.22
C LYS A 597 7.19 8.33 -19.82
N VAL A 598 6.74 7.29 -19.12
CA VAL A 598 7.24 6.91 -17.79
C VAL A 598 7.89 5.56 -17.96
N LEU A 599 9.15 5.46 -17.56
CA LEU A 599 9.81 4.19 -17.32
C LEU A 599 10.10 4.09 -15.82
N LEU A 600 10.08 2.87 -15.31
CA LEU A 600 10.15 2.53 -13.89
C LEU A 600 11.54 1.99 -13.54
N ASN A 601 12.14 1.23 -14.46
CA ASN A 601 13.55 0.86 -14.46
C ASN A 601 14.44 1.98 -15.06
N PRO A 602 15.73 2.02 -14.71
CA PRO A 602 16.69 2.96 -15.29
C PRO A 602 17.03 2.60 -16.74
N VAL A 603 17.51 3.60 -17.47
CA VAL A 603 17.88 3.52 -18.88
C VAL A 603 19.28 4.07 -19.08
N ASP A 604 20.16 3.32 -19.72
CA ASP A 604 21.50 3.78 -20.13
C ASP A 604 21.65 3.70 -21.66
N THR A 605 22.18 4.76 -22.27
CA THR A 605 22.28 4.94 -23.73
C THR A 605 20.97 4.73 -24.55
N GLY A 606 19.81 4.64 -23.89
CA GLY A 606 18.52 4.32 -24.50
C GLY A 606 18.05 2.87 -24.30
N LEU A 607 18.84 2.04 -23.62
CA LEU A 607 18.55 0.64 -23.30
C LEU A 607 17.99 0.49 -21.87
N LEU A 608 16.94 -0.32 -21.71
CA LEU A 608 16.35 -0.67 -20.42
C LEU A 608 17.27 -1.59 -19.61
N ILE A 609 17.65 -1.14 -18.41
CA ILE A 609 18.40 -1.95 -17.45
C ILE A 609 17.41 -2.67 -16.53
N LEU A 610 17.22 -3.96 -16.76
CA LEU A 610 16.48 -4.85 -15.85
C LEU A 610 17.43 -5.48 -14.83
N THR A 611 16.89 -5.96 -13.70
CA THR A 611 17.62 -6.86 -12.79
C THR A 611 18.16 -8.10 -13.53
N ASP A 612 19.27 -8.67 -13.07
CA ASP A 612 19.84 -9.91 -13.62
C ASP A 612 18.95 -11.13 -13.36
N ARG A 613 18.08 -11.05 -12.35
CA ARG A 613 17.11 -12.09 -11.98
C ARG A 613 15.90 -11.45 -11.30
N PHE A 614 14.70 -11.92 -11.61
CA PHE A 614 13.49 -11.49 -10.90
C PHE A 614 13.32 -12.30 -9.62
N GLU A 615 12.87 -11.66 -8.53
CA GLU A 615 12.50 -12.35 -7.28
C GLU A 615 11.01 -12.25 -6.94
N SER A 616 10.26 -11.36 -7.62
CA SER A 616 8.82 -11.19 -7.44
C SER A 616 8.05 -11.00 -8.75
N LEU A 617 6.77 -11.39 -8.76
CA LEU A 617 5.87 -11.14 -9.91
C LEU A 617 5.62 -9.64 -10.17
N ARG A 618 5.78 -8.78 -9.16
CA ARG A 618 5.72 -7.31 -9.31
C ARG A 618 6.85 -6.78 -10.19
N GLU A 619 8.09 -7.24 -9.99
CA GLU A 619 9.23 -6.88 -10.86
C GLU A 619 9.00 -7.34 -12.31
N VAL A 620 8.48 -8.57 -12.49
CA VAL A 620 8.16 -9.13 -13.81
C VAL A 620 7.12 -8.26 -14.54
N ARG A 621 6.04 -7.86 -13.84
CA ARG A 621 5.03 -6.93 -14.37
C ARG A 621 5.65 -5.59 -14.76
N VAL A 622 6.42 -4.97 -13.86
CA VAL A 622 7.03 -3.66 -14.11
C VAL A 622 7.98 -3.69 -15.30
N ALA A 623 8.82 -4.73 -15.40
CA ALA A 623 9.71 -4.92 -16.54
C ALA A 623 8.95 -5.16 -17.86
N MET A 624 7.78 -5.81 -17.83
CA MET A 624 6.91 -5.96 -19.01
C MET A 624 6.28 -4.62 -19.43
N VAL A 625 5.73 -3.84 -18.49
CA VAL A 625 5.17 -2.50 -18.80
C VAL A 625 6.22 -1.57 -19.40
N ASP A 626 7.43 -1.56 -18.84
CA ASP A 626 8.56 -0.79 -19.38
C ASP A 626 8.95 -1.27 -20.79
N LEU A 627 9.06 -2.59 -20.99
CA LEU A 627 9.43 -3.19 -22.28
C LEU A 627 8.44 -2.83 -23.40
N VAL A 628 7.14 -2.97 -23.17
CA VAL A 628 6.12 -2.61 -24.17
C VAL A 628 6.11 -1.09 -24.39
N THR A 629 6.24 -0.29 -23.34
CA THR A 629 6.29 1.19 -23.43
C THR A 629 7.49 1.68 -24.25
N ALA A 630 8.67 1.09 -24.06
CA ALA A 630 9.88 1.41 -24.82
C ALA A 630 9.78 0.91 -26.27
N THR A 631 9.25 -0.29 -26.48
CA THR A 631 9.03 -0.89 -27.82
C THR A 631 8.09 -0.02 -28.67
N ALA A 632 6.93 0.35 -28.11
CA ALA A 632 5.98 1.26 -28.75
C ALA A 632 6.60 2.66 -29.00
N ALA A 633 7.49 3.14 -28.13
CA ALA A 633 8.19 4.39 -28.34
C ALA A 633 9.19 4.35 -29.50
N VAL A 634 9.93 3.27 -29.64
CA VAL A 634 10.91 3.08 -30.72
C VAL A 634 10.20 2.93 -32.06
N PHE A 635 9.10 2.16 -32.14
CA PHE A 635 8.32 2.04 -33.38
C PHE A 635 7.62 3.34 -33.79
N GLN A 636 7.18 4.17 -32.82
CA GLN A 636 6.64 5.50 -33.09
C GLN A 636 7.71 6.48 -33.62
N LEU A 637 8.92 6.45 -33.06
CA LEU A 637 10.05 7.27 -33.54
C LEU A 637 10.52 6.83 -34.94
N LEU A 638 10.56 5.52 -35.18
CA LEU A 638 10.89 4.90 -36.45
C LEU A 638 9.89 5.32 -37.56
N ASP A 639 8.59 5.27 -37.27
CA ASP A 639 7.52 5.73 -38.17
C ASP A 639 7.67 7.21 -38.52
N GLN A 640 7.94 8.07 -37.53
CA GLN A 640 8.18 9.50 -37.74
C GLN A 640 9.44 9.76 -38.59
N ASN A 641 10.54 9.05 -38.34
CA ASN A 641 11.78 9.19 -39.11
C ASN A 641 11.58 8.76 -40.57
N LEU A 642 10.93 7.62 -40.81
CA LEU A 642 10.71 7.10 -42.17
C LEU A 642 9.69 7.94 -42.95
N LYS A 643 8.66 8.49 -42.31
CA LYS A 643 7.77 9.51 -42.90
C LYS A 643 8.48 10.83 -43.24
N LEU A 644 9.64 11.10 -42.64
CA LEU A 644 10.55 12.21 -43.00
C LEU A 644 11.67 11.78 -43.98
N GLY A 645 11.60 10.57 -44.55
CA GLY A 645 12.60 10.04 -45.47
C GLY A 645 13.95 9.68 -44.84
N LYS A 646 14.04 9.62 -43.51
CA LYS A 646 15.26 9.32 -42.76
C LYS A 646 15.34 7.84 -42.43
N LEU A 647 16.33 7.15 -42.98
CA LEU A 647 16.69 5.79 -42.57
C LEU A 647 17.10 5.77 -41.08
N PRO A 648 16.89 4.65 -40.36
CA PRO A 648 17.35 4.51 -38.98
C PRO A 648 18.88 4.57 -38.91
N ASP A 649 19.41 5.38 -38.00
CA ASP A 649 20.85 5.45 -37.74
C ASP A 649 21.35 4.27 -36.87
N ALA A 650 22.68 4.14 -36.74
CA ALA A 650 23.30 3.08 -35.97
C ALA A 650 22.92 3.10 -34.46
N GLY A 651 22.57 4.26 -33.90
CA GLY A 651 22.08 4.37 -32.53
C GLY A 651 20.67 3.81 -32.38
N LEU A 652 19.75 4.19 -33.28
CA LEU A 652 18.39 3.64 -33.30
C LEU A 652 18.39 2.12 -33.56
N LEU A 653 19.23 1.63 -34.49
CA LEU A 653 19.42 0.19 -34.73
C LEU A 653 19.99 -0.53 -33.49
N THR A 654 20.91 0.10 -32.76
CA THR A 654 21.43 -0.44 -31.50
C THR A 654 20.33 -0.55 -30.45
N ILE A 655 19.53 0.51 -30.25
CA ILE A 655 18.41 0.53 -29.30
C ILE A 655 17.38 -0.57 -29.65
N ILE A 656 17.00 -0.69 -30.92
CA ILE A 656 16.11 -1.75 -31.41
C ILE A 656 16.68 -3.15 -31.07
N SER A 657 17.95 -3.40 -31.39
CA SER A 657 18.60 -4.70 -31.13
C SER A 657 18.75 -5.01 -29.63
N GLY A 658 18.87 -3.98 -28.79
CA GLY A 658 18.94 -4.10 -27.35
C GLY A 658 17.57 -4.36 -26.72
N LEU A 659 16.49 -3.73 -27.19
CA LEU A 659 15.12 -4.06 -26.76
C LEU A 659 14.77 -5.52 -27.04
N ARG A 660 15.21 -6.08 -28.18
CA ARG A 660 15.08 -7.51 -28.48
C ARG A 660 15.79 -8.37 -27.42
N GLN A 661 17.04 -8.05 -27.10
CA GLN A 661 17.79 -8.74 -26.04
C GLN A 661 17.13 -8.59 -24.65
N THR A 662 16.58 -7.42 -24.32
CA THR A 662 15.83 -7.18 -23.07
C THR A 662 14.56 -8.02 -23.01
N ARG A 663 13.82 -8.16 -24.13
CA ARG A 663 12.66 -9.05 -24.27
C ARG A 663 13.07 -10.52 -24.03
N ASP A 664 14.11 -10.99 -24.69
CA ASP A 664 14.54 -12.39 -24.61
C ASP A 664 15.11 -12.73 -23.21
N ARG A 665 15.79 -11.77 -22.56
CA ARG A 665 16.20 -11.81 -21.14
C ARG A 665 15.01 -11.78 -20.18
N TRP A 666 13.97 -10.99 -20.44
CA TRP A 666 12.75 -10.96 -19.62
C TRP A 666 12.11 -12.35 -19.57
N LYS A 667 11.98 -13.04 -20.72
CA LYS A 667 11.41 -14.39 -20.79
C LYS A 667 12.25 -15.39 -20.02
N THR A 668 13.57 -15.38 -20.23
CA THR A 668 14.53 -16.23 -19.52
C THR A 668 14.42 -16.07 -18.00
N ASN A 669 14.32 -14.83 -17.52
CA ASN A 669 14.24 -14.53 -16.09
C ASN A 669 12.85 -14.84 -15.50
N PHE A 670 11.78 -14.69 -16.28
CA PHE A 670 10.43 -15.10 -15.88
C PHE A 670 10.31 -16.63 -15.78
N ASP A 671 10.86 -17.37 -16.75
CA ASP A 671 10.88 -18.84 -16.74
C ASP A 671 11.77 -19.38 -15.58
N ASP A 672 12.82 -18.67 -15.18
CA ASP A 672 13.56 -18.95 -13.94
C ASP A 672 12.71 -18.72 -12.68
N LEU A 673 12.00 -17.58 -12.58
CA LEU A 673 11.13 -17.30 -11.43
C LEU A 673 10.01 -18.36 -11.29
N VAL A 674 9.31 -18.67 -12.39
CA VAL A 674 8.22 -19.67 -12.42
C VAL A 674 8.74 -21.04 -11.99
N ARG A 675 9.89 -21.51 -12.51
CA ARG A 675 10.46 -22.81 -12.13
C ARG A 675 10.89 -22.89 -10.66
N ARG A 676 11.10 -21.75 -9.98
CA ARG A 676 11.52 -21.69 -8.57
C ARG A 676 10.35 -21.54 -7.59
N GLN A 677 9.38 -20.70 -7.91
CA GLN A 677 8.36 -20.25 -6.95
C GLN A 677 6.93 -20.71 -7.30
N SER A 678 6.65 -21.28 -8.48
CA SER A 678 5.28 -21.71 -8.82
C SER A 678 4.67 -22.77 -7.89
N ALA A 679 5.51 -23.53 -7.17
CA ALA A 679 5.08 -24.48 -6.15
C ALA A 679 4.76 -23.85 -4.78
N THR A 680 5.16 -22.59 -4.55
CA THR A 680 4.86 -21.81 -3.33
C THR A 680 3.76 -20.77 -3.53
N TRP A 681 3.38 -20.49 -4.77
CA TRP A 681 2.41 -19.44 -5.12
C TRP A 681 0.96 -19.80 -4.79
N ASP A 682 0.21 -18.81 -4.30
CA ASP A 682 -1.24 -18.92 -4.15
C ASP A 682 -1.97 -18.89 -5.51
N LYS A 683 -3.30 -19.02 -5.50
CA LYS A 683 -4.12 -18.99 -6.73
C LYS A 683 -3.99 -17.67 -7.49
N ASN A 684 -4.04 -16.53 -6.79
CA ASN A 684 -3.94 -15.21 -7.41
C ASN A 684 -2.54 -14.96 -8.01
N GLU A 685 -1.48 -15.41 -7.34
CA GLU A 685 -0.11 -15.37 -7.88
C GLU A 685 0.04 -16.27 -9.12
N GLN A 686 -0.52 -17.48 -9.09
CA GLN A 686 -0.54 -18.37 -10.26
C GLN A 686 -1.30 -17.76 -11.45
N ASP A 687 -2.43 -17.10 -11.22
CA ASP A 687 -3.20 -16.44 -12.28
C ASP A 687 -2.52 -15.15 -12.77
N ALA A 688 -1.90 -14.38 -11.87
CA ALA A 688 -1.06 -13.24 -12.22
C ALA A 688 0.14 -13.64 -13.11
N ALA A 689 0.76 -14.80 -12.85
CA ALA A 689 1.83 -15.36 -13.68
C ALA A 689 1.32 -15.81 -15.06
N GLU A 690 0.16 -16.46 -15.14
CA GLU A 690 -0.45 -16.84 -16.43
C GLU A 690 -0.82 -15.60 -17.27
N VAL A 691 -1.24 -14.50 -16.65
CA VAL A 691 -1.51 -13.22 -17.33
C VAL A 691 -0.22 -12.56 -17.83
N LEU A 692 0.87 -12.64 -17.07
CA LEU A 692 2.19 -12.21 -17.55
C LEU A 692 2.66 -13.03 -18.76
N ARG A 693 2.27 -14.31 -18.84
CA ARG A 693 2.48 -15.15 -20.02
C ARG A 693 1.62 -14.71 -21.22
N LEU A 694 0.36 -14.31 -21.00
CA LEU A 694 -0.46 -13.69 -22.06
C LEU A 694 0.12 -12.36 -22.57
N MET A 695 0.65 -11.53 -21.67
CA MET A 695 1.34 -10.28 -22.05
C MET A 695 2.63 -10.55 -22.83
N TRP A 696 3.33 -11.66 -22.54
CA TRP A 696 4.44 -12.14 -23.36
C TRP A 696 4.00 -12.47 -24.79
N TYR A 697 3.01 -13.36 -24.98
CA TYR A 697 2.53 -13.71 -26.32
C TYR A 697 2.01 -12.49 -27.09
N SER A 698 1.26 -11.61 -26.40
CA SER A 698 0.81 -10.31 -26.93
C SER A 698 1.98 -9.47 -27.45
N THR A 699 3.08 -9.39 -26.69
CA THR A 699 4.28 -8.63 -27.07
C THR A 699 5.00 -9.28 -28.25
N VAL A 700 5.09 -10.60 -28.29
CA VAL A 700 5.70 -11.33 -29.42
C VAL A 700 4.90 -11.08 -30.70
N MET A 701 3.61 -11.40 -30.74
CA MET A 701 2.73 -11.18 -31.90
C MET A 701 2.69 -9.70 -32.32
N GLY A 702 2.62 -8.78 -31.35
CA GLY A 702 2.67 -7.34 -31.59
C GLY A 702 3.98 -6.87 -32.23
N THR A 703 5.10 -7.57 -32.00
CA THR A 703 6.35 -7.36 -32.77
C THR A 703 6.35 -8.10 -34.12
N THR A 704 5.82 -9.33 -34.21
CA THR A 704 5.74 -10.08 -35.48
C THR A 704 4.87 -9.39 -36.52
N THR A 705 3.87 -8.62 -36.10
CA THR A 705 2.99 -7.79 -36.97
C THR A 705 3.75 -7.04 -38.07
N TYR A 706 4.98 -6.59 -37.80
CA TYR A 706 5.81 -5.83 -38.75
C TYR A 706 6.65 -6.70 -39.72
N ARG A 707 6.58 -8.03 -39.61
CA ARG A 707 7.06 -9.02 -40.60
C ARG A 707 5.97 -9.53 -41.53
N VAL A 708 4.71 -9.49 -41.09
CA VAL A 708 3.58 -10.15 -41.76
C VAL A 708 3.24 -9.44 -43.07
N GLY A 709 3.85 -9.89 -44.17
CA GLY A 709 3.48 -9.53 -45.54
C GLY A 709 2.28 -10.31 -46.08
N SER A 710 1.79 -11.32 -45.34
CA SER A 710 0.69 -12.21 -45.71
C SER A 710 -0.06 -12.68 -44.47
N GLU A 711 -1.39 -12.64 -44.46
CA GLU A 711 -2.22 -13.03 -43.31
C GLU A 711 -2.20 -14.55 -43.02
N CYS A 712 -1.71 -15.36 -43.97
CA CYS A 712 -1.35 -16.76 -43.74
C CYS A 712 -0.10 -16.94 -42.87
N ALA A 713 0.79 -15.94 -42.75
CA ALA A 713 2.00 -16.07 -41.94
C ALA A 713 1.71 -16.13 -40.42
N TRP A 714 0.51 -15.73 -39.99
CA TRP A 714 0.04 -15.93 -38.62
C TRP A 714 -0.10 -17.40 -38.21
N ASP A 715 -0.07 -18.34 -39.16
CA ASP A 715 -0.10 -19.77 -38.87
C ASP A 715 1.11 -20.24 -38.02
N GLU A 716 2.25 -19.54 -38.10
CA GLU A 716 3.43 -19.80 -37.26
C GLU A 716 3.12 -19.65 -35.75
N HIS A 717 2.11 -18.84 -35.41
CA HIS A 717 1.65 -18.60 -34.04
C HIS A 717 0.52 -19.54 -33.59
N ARG A 718 0.31 -20.70 -34.25
CA ARG A 718 -0.75 -21.66 -33.87
C ARG A 718 -0.69 -22.07 -32.40
N GLU A 719 0.49 -22.47 -31.91
CA GLU A 719 0.67 -22.93 -30.53
C GLU A 719 0.43 -21.79 -29.52
N ASP A 720 0.83 -20.56 -29.86
CA ASP A 720 0.54 -19.36 -29.08
C ASP A 720 -0.98 -19.10 -29.00
N PHE A 721 -1.72 -19.26 -30.10
CA PHE A 721 -3.19 -19.12 -30.09
C PHE A 721 -3.87 -20.20 -29.24
N GLU A 722 -3.39 -21.45 -29.29
CA GLU A 722 -3.93 -22.55 -28.47
C GLU A 722 -3.66 -22.33 -26.96
N GLU A 723 -2.47 -21.85 -26.60
CA GLU A 723 -2.12 -21.49 -25.21
C GLU A 723 -2.86 -20.22 -24.73
N ILE A 724 -3.04 -19.20 -25.57
CA ILE A 724 -3.85 -18.01 -25.25
C ILE A 724 -5.29 -18.42 -24.92
N VAL A 725 -5.88 -19.32 -25.71
CA VAL A 725 -7.22 -19.85 -25.45
C VAL A 725 -7.26 -20.68 -24.15
N ARG A 726 -6.24 -21.51 -23.87
CA ARG A 726 -6.16 -22.26 -22.60
C ARG A 726 -6.14 -21.32 -21.39
N ILE A 727 -5.31 -20.29 -21.41
CA ILE A 727 -5.15 -19.37 -20.29
C ILE A 727 -6.38 -18.47 -20.15
N GLY A 728 -6.90 -17.95 -21.27
CA GLY A 728 -8.12 -17.15 -21.28
C GLY A 728 -9.31 -17.92 -20.69
N GLU A 729 -9.47 -19.21 -21.04
CA GLU A 729 -10.49 -20.08 -20.47
C GLU A 729 -10.33 -20.24 -18.94
N LYS A 730 -9.11 -20.49 -18.45
CA LYS A 730 -8.82 -20.61 -17.01
C LYS A 730 -9.26 -19.34 -16.24
N ILE A 731 -8.94 -18.16 -16.76
CA ILE A 731 -9.17 -16.88 -16.07
C ILE A 731 -10.65 -16.45 -16.16
N VAL A 732 -11.27 -16.60 -17.33
CA VAL A 732 -12.63 -16.10 -17.59
C VAL A 732 -13.71 -17.00 -16.97
N SER A 733 -13.41 -18.28 -16.77
CA SER A 733 -14.31 -19.24 -16.09
C SER A 733 -14.07 -19.38 -14.59
N ASP A 734 -13.26 -18.51 -13.97
CA ASP A 734 -13.05 -18.54 -12.51
C ASP A 734 -14.24 -17.91 -11.73
N PRO A 735 -15.00 -18.70 -10.94
CA PRO A 735 -16.12 -18.18 -10.16
C PRO A 735 -15.69 -17.30 -8.97
N ASP A 736 -14.47 -17.46 -8.43
CA ASP A 736 -13.99 -16.64 -7.32
C ASP A 736 -13.72 -15.20 -7.78
N ARG A 737 -13.25 -15.08 -9.03
CA ARG A 737 -12.93 -13.81 -9.68
C ARG A 737 -14.16 -13.11 -10.29
N TYR A 738 -15.04 -13.89 -10.92
CA TYR A 738 -16.24 -13.39 -11.58
C TYR A 738 -17.57 -13.94 -11.01
N PRO A 739 -17.86 -13.74 -9.70
CA PRO A 739 -19.01 -14.37 -9.02
C PRO A 739 -20.37 -13.76 -9.40
N ASP A 740 -20.42 -12.57 -9.99
CA ASP A 740 -21.66 -11.86 -10.34
C ASP A 740 -21.51 -10.95 -11.57
N GLU A 741 -22.61 -10.50 -12.16
CA GLU A 741 -22.60 -9.58 -13.32
C GLU A 741 -22.07 -8.16 -13.01
N LEU A 742 -21.77 -7.86 -11.74
CA LEU A 742 -21.13 -6.64 -11.29
C LEU A 742 -19.59 -6.76 -11.34
N SER A 743 -19.04 -7.95 -11.10
CA SER A 743 -17.61 -8.24 -11.29
C SER A 743 -17.14 -8.10 -12.74
N LYS A 744 -18.07 -8.20 -13.69
CA LYS A 744 -17.81 -8.09 -15.14
C LYS A 744 -18.00 -6.68 -15.70
N THR A 745 -17.91 -5.63 -14.89
CA THR A 745 -18.12 -4.25 -15.36
C THR A 745 -16.88 -3.62 -16.01
N LEU A 746 -15.69 -3.78 -15.41
CA LEU A 746 -14.46 -3.07 -15.80
C LEU A 746 -13.20 -3.79 -15.28
N CYS A 747 -12.18 -3.90 -16.14
CA CYS A 747 -10.80 -4.23 -15.75
C CYS A 747 -9.85 -3.04 -15.97
N LEU A 748 -8.98 -2.76 -14.99
CA LEU A 748 -7.94 -1.71 -14.99
C LEU A 748 -6.53 -2.25 -14.69
N ASP A 749 -6.26 -3.49 -15.08
CA ASP A 749 -4.94 -4.15 -15.00
C ASP A 749 -4.66 -4.80 -16.37
N PHE A 750 -3.67 -5.68 -16.48
CA PHE A 750 -3.55 -6.54 -17.66
C PHE A 750 -4.83 -7.35 -17.90
N GLY A 751 -5.48 -7.08 -19.03
CA GLY A 751 -6.68 -7.80 -19.48
C GLY A 751 -6.38 -8.77 -20.63
N LEU A 752 -7.43 -9.16 -21.35
CA LEU A 752 -7.41 -10.24 -22.34
C LEU A 752 -7.83 -9.78 -23.74
N LEU A 753 -8.29 -8.54 -23.90
CA LEU A 753 -8.78 -8.02 -25.19
C LEU A 753 -7.69 -8.07 -26.27
N TYR A 754 -6.46 -7.67 -25.94
CA TYR A 754 -5.34 -7.67 -26.90
C TYR A 754 -4.95 -9.09 -27.38
N PRO A 755 -4.67 -10.08 -26.51
CA PRO A 755 -4.38 -11.44 -26.99
C PRO A 755 -5.58 -12.11 -27.68
N LEU A 756 -6.82 -11.86 -27.24
CA LEU A 756 -8.01 -12.45 -27.88
C LEU A 756 -8.39 -11.78 -29.21
N HIS A 757 -8.02 -10.51 -29.44
CA HIS A 757 -8.09 -9.86 -30.76
C HIS A 757 -7.25 -10.65 -31.79
N ALA A 758 -6.05 -11.11 -31.42
CA ALA A 758 -5.25 -11.97 -32.29
C ALA A 758 -5.93 -13.32 -32.58
N VAL A 759 -6.50 -13.97 -31.56
CA VAL A 759 -7.21 -15.25 -31.71
C VAL A 759 -8.51 -15.13 -32.52
N ALA A 760 -9.27 -14.03 -32.38
CA ALA A 760 -10.55 -13.87 -33.08
C ALA A 760 -10.39 -13.55 -34.58
N TRP A 761 -9.29 -12.87 -34.96
CA TRP A 761 -9.07 -12.39 -36.32
C TRP A 761 -7.83 -12.95 -37.03
N LYS A 762 -6.65 -12.89 -36.39
CA LYS A 762 -5.37 -13.26 -37.02
C LYS A 762 -5.15 -14.78 -37.11
N CYS A 763 -5.69 -15.54 -36.16
CA CYS A 763 -5.83 -16.99 -36.30
C CYS A 763 -6.77 -17.37 -37.46
N ARG A 764 -6.40 -18.38 -38.28
CA ARG A 764 -7.24 -18.87 -39.39
C ARG A 764 -8.11 -20.10 -39.06
N TRP A 765 -7.87 -20.80 -37.95
CA TRP A 765 -8.58 -22.04 -37.61
C TRP A 765 -9.99 -21.77 -37.04
N PRO A 766 -11.07 -22.17 -37.74
CA PRO A 766 -12.45 -21.80 -37.38
C PRO A 766 -12.85 -22.13 -35.94
N ARG A 767 -12.34 -23.25 -35.41
CA ARG A 767 -12.54 -23.70 -34.02
C ARG A 767 -11.91 -22.76 -32.97
N LEU A 768 -10.67 -22.31 -33.21
CA LEU A 768 -9.96 -21.43 -32.27
C LEU A 768 -10.55 -20.01 -32.30
N ARG A 769 -10.88 -19.52 -33.50
CA ARG A 769 -11.57 -18.23 -33.68
C ARG A 769 -12.89 -18.14 -32.90
N ARG A 770 -13.73 -19.18 -32.99
CA ARG A 770 -14.99 -19.28 -32.22
C ARG A 770 -14.77 -19.27 -30.71
N LYS A 771 -13.73 -19.96 -30.21
CA LYS A 771 -13.34 -19.88 -28.78
C LYS A 771 -12.88 -18.47 -28.39
N GLY A 772 -12.15 -17.77 -29.27
CA GLY A 772 -11.78 -16.37 -29.07
C GLY A 772 -12.98 -15.44 -28.89
N LEU A 773 -13.99 -15.54 -29.77
CA LEU A 773 -15.25 -14.80 -29.63
C LEU A 773 -16.01 -15.14 -28.35
N ASP A 774 -16.11 -16.43 -27.99
CA ASP A 774 -16.83 -16.83 -26.79
C ASP A 774 -16.15 -16.35 -25.50
N LEU A 775 -14.81 -16.33 -25.47
CA LEU A 775 -14.05 -15.71 -24.37
C LEU A 775 -14.29 -14.20 -24.29
N LEU A 776 -14.24 -13.48 -25.41
CA LEU A 776 -14.56 -12.04 -25.47
C LEU A 776 -15.99 -11.76 -24.97
N ARG A 777 -16.94 -12.66 -25.20
CA ARG A 777 -18.33 -12.54 -24.70
C ARG A 777 -18.47 -12.78 -23.20
N ARG A 778 -17.60 -13.61 -22.59
CA ARG A 778 -17.65 -13.96 -21.16
C ARG A 778 -16.83 -13.03 -20.24
N MET A 779 -15.89 -12.28 -20.81
CA MET A 779 -15.03 -11.28 -20.18
C MET A 779 -15.78 -10.13 -19.46
N PRO A 780 -15.06 -9.29 -18.68
CA PRO A 780 -15.53 -7.97 -18.30
C PRO A 780 -15.93 -7.12 -19.52
N ARG A 781 -17.09 -6.44 -19.43
CA ARG A 781 -17.68 -5.62 -20.49
C ARG A 781 -16.77 -4.47 -20.95
N LYS A 782 -15.93 -3.96 -20.05
CA LYS A 782 -14.90 -2.96 -20.33
C LYS A 782 -13.50 -3.44 -19.96
N GLU A 783 -12.57 -3.14 -20.85
CA GLU A 783 -11.13 -3.12 -20.57
C GLU A 783 -10.63 -1.70 -20.86
N TRP A 784 -10.20 -0.95 -19.84
CA TRP A 784 -9.93 0.49 -19.97
C TRP A 784 -11.15 1.30 -20.46
N TRP A 785 -11.07 1.92 -21.65
CA TRP A 785 -12.18 2.56 -22.36
C TRP A 785 -12.82 1.64 -23.42
N TYR A 786 -12.20 0.51 -23.76
CA TYR A 786 -12.67 -0.39 -24.80
C TYR A 786 -13.93 -1.13 -24.35
N GLU A 787 -15.03 -1.00 -25.08
CA GLU A 787 -16.22 -1.83 -24.91
C GLU A 787 -15.96 -3.20 -25.57
N VAL A 788 -15.81 -4.26 -24.77
CA VAL A 788 -15.39 -5.59 -25.29
C VAL A 788 -16.46 -6.21 -26.21
N SER A 789 -17.74 -5.88 -25.99
CA SER A 789 -18.83 -6.25 -26.90
C SER A 789 -18.66 -5.68 -28.31
N HIS A 790 -18.19 -4.44 -28.45
CA HIS A 790 -17.99 -3.84 -29.77
C HIS A 790 -16.90 -4.57 -30.57
N TYR A 791 -15.85 -5.04 -29.89
CA TYR A 791 -14.81 -5.85 -30.51
C TYR A 791 -15.30 -7.27 -30.85
N HIS A 792 -16.09 -7.90 -29.98
CA HIS A 792 -16.78 -9.16 -30.28
C HIS A 792 -17.62 -9.04 -31.57
N ASP A 793 -18.41 -7.97 -31.70
CA ASP A 793 -19.32 -7.77 -32.83
C ASP A 793 -18.55 -7.51 -34.14
N VAL A 794 -17.48 -6.68 -34.09
CA VAL A 794 -16.59 -6.45 -35.25
C VAL A 794 -15.87 -7.72 -35.69
N PHE A 795 -15.33 -8.53 -34.76
CA PHE A 795 -14.67 -9.79 -35.13
C PHE A 795 -15.64 -10.87 -35.57
N SER A 796 -16.91 -10.81 -35.13
CA SER A 796 -17.98 -11.67 -35.66
C SER A 796 -18.22 -11.34 -37.13
N GLN A 797 -18.40 -10.06 -37.48
CA GLN A 797 -18.60 -9.64 -38.87
C GLN A 797 -17.40 -9.99 -39.77
N ILE A 798 -16.17 -9.80 -39.28
CA ILE A 798 -14.94 -10.20 -40.02
C ILE A 798 -14.89 -11.72 -40.21
N MET A 799 -15.26 -12.51 -39.21
CA MET A 799 -15.28 -13.98 -39.31
C MET A 799 -16.37 -14.49 -40.26
N GLU A 800 -17.56 -13.89 -40.23
CA GLU A 800 -18.65 -14.21 -41.17
C GLU A 800 -18.25 -13.86 -42.62
N PHE A 801 -17.61 -12.70 -42.84
CA PHE A 801 -17.07 -12.32 -44.15
C PHE A 801 -16.00 -13.31 -44.66
N GLU A 802 -15.04 -13.69 -43.81
CA GLU A 802 -13.93 -14.54 -44.23
C GLU A 802 -14.30 -16.03 -44.36
N GLU A 803 -15.16 -16.55 -43.48
CA GLU A 803 -15.58 -17.95 -43.51
C GLU A 803 -16.70 -18.23 -44.52
N ALA A 804 -17.30 -17.20 -45.15
CA ALA A 804 -18.26 -17.35 -46.25
C ALA A 804 -17.71 -18.08 -47.49
N CYS A 805 -16.39 -18.31 -47.57
CA CYS A 805 -15.75 -19.12 -48.61
C CYS A 805 -15.65 -20.62 -48.28
N LEU A 806 -15.99 -21.06 -47.06
CA LEU A 806 -15.85 -22.44 -46.60
C LEU A 806 -17.16 -23.24 -46.77
N ASP A 807 -17.08 -24.55 -47.03
CA ASP A 807 -18.26 -25.42 -47.02
C ASP A 807 -18.70 -25.72 -45.56
N PRO A 808 -19.95 -25.38 -45.16
CA PRO A 808 -20.45 -25.68 -43.82
C PRO A 808 -20.40 -27.18 -43.43
N HIS A 809 -20.41 -28.10 -44.40
CA HIS A 809 -20.29 -29.54 -44.15
C HIS A 809 -18.83 -29.97 -43.88
N GLU A 810 -17.84 -29.36 -44.54
CA GLU A 810 -16.42 -29.61 -44.24
C GLU A 810 -16.01 -29.01 -42.88
N VAL A 811 -16.49 -27.79 -42.57
CA VAL A 811 -16.28 -27.17 -41.25
C VAL A 811 -16.88 -28.04 -40.14
N ALA A 812 -18.08 -28.60 -40.33
CA ALA A 812 -18.76 -29.44 -39.34
C ALA A 812 -18.23 -30.87 -39.21
N THR A 813 -17.37 -31.36 -40.12
CA THR A 813 -16.83 -32.73 -40.11
C THR A 813 -15.31 -32.79 -39.92
N THR A 814 -14.59 -31.74 -40.29
CA THR A 814 -13.13 -31.62 -40.19
C THR A 814 -12.71 -30.20 -39.79
N GLU A 815 -13.11 -29.77 -38.58
CA GLU A 815 -12.91 -28.40 -38.05
C GLU A 815 -11.47 -27.83 -38.19
N ASP A 816 -10.44 -28.69 -38.12
CA ASP A 816 -9.02 -28.29 -38.21
C ASP A 816 -8.47 -28.28 -39.65
N ALA A 817 -9.25 -28.71 -40.66
CA ALA A 817 -8.84 -28.82 -42.07
C ALA A 817 -9.41 -27.70 -42.97
N ALA A 818 -10.56 -27.13 -42.61
CA ALA A 818 -11.15 -26.00 -43.33
C ALA A 818 -10.40 -24.70 -42.99
N ILE A 819 -9.48 -24.25 -43.85
CA ILE A 819 -8.62 -23.08 -43.61
C ILE A 819 -8.88 -21.99 -44.66
N ILE A 820 -9.07 -20.76 -44.19
CA ILE A 820 -9.42 -19.58 -45.01
C ILE A 820 -8.27 -19.20 -45.96
N PRO A 821 -8.49 -19.14 -47.29
CA PRO A 821 -7.46 -18.74 -48.27
C PRO A 821 -7.04 -17.28 -48.17
N GLU A 822 -5.78 -16.97 -48.48
CA GLU A 822 -5.19 -15.62 -48.34
C GLU A 822 -5.98 -14.51 -49.02
N HIS A 823 -6.47 -14.75 -50.25
CA HIS A 823 -7.15 -13.71 -51.03
C HIS A 823 -8.52 -13.28 -50.45
N VAL A 824 -9.05 -14.04 -49.48
CA VAL A 824 -10.28 -13.72 -48.74
C VAL A 824 -9.98 -12.98 -47.43
N ARG A 825 -8.71 -13.00 -46.96
CA ARG A 825 -8.34 -12.48 -45.63
C ARG A 825 -8.50 -10.97 -45.55
N VAL A 826 -9.00 -10.53 -44.40
CA VAL A 826 -9.06 -9.12 -44.00
C VAL A 826 -7.70 -8.75 -43.42
N HIS A 827 -6.92 -7.94 -44.14
CA HIS A 827 -5.60 -7.50 -43.70
C HIS A 827 -5.70 -6.35 -42.67
N ASP A 828 -6.66 -5.44 -42.86
CA ASP A 828 -6.88 -4.27 -42.01
C ASP A 828 -8.38 -3.92 -41.94
N PHE A 829 -8.79 -3.21 -40.89
CA PHE A 829 -10.18 -2.76 -40.73
C PHE A 829 -10.28 -1.39 -40.04
N TYR A 830 -11.33 -0.65 -40.39
CA TYR A 830 -11.61 0.69 -39.86
C TYR A 830 -13.09 0.79 -39.45
N THR A 831 -13.39 1.45 -38.33
CA THR A 831 -14.77 1.81 -37.98
C THR A 831 -14.94 3.32 -37.90
N GLU A 832 -16.01 3.84 -38.51
CA GLU A 832 -16.42 5.25 -38.40
C GLU A 832 -17.79 5.35 -37.73
N GLN A 833 -17.87 6.05 -36.60
CA GLN A 833 -19.13 6.27 -35.88
C GLN A 833 -20.01 7.28 -36.64
N THR A 834 -21.23 6.90 -36.99
CA THR A 834 -22.21 7.83 -37.57
C THR A 834 -23.01 8.55 -36.49
N SER A 835 -23.70 9.63 -36.87
CA SER A 835 -24.66 10.33 -36.01
C SER A 835 -25.99 9.59 -35.83
N THR A 836 -26.19 8.44 -36.50
CA THR A 836 -27.45 7.69 -36.46
C THR A 836 -27.48 6.75 -35.25
N LYS A 837 -28.50 6.92 -34.40
CA LYS A 837 -28.80 6.05 -33.24
C LYS A 837 -30.23 5.50 -33.38
N ALA A 838 -30.44 4.22 -33.13
CA ALA A 838 -31.75 3.56 -33.15
C ALA A 838 -31.78 2.37 -32.17
N ASN A 839 -32.91 2.15 -31.49
CA ASN A 839 -33.13 1.02 -30.56
C ASN A 839 -32.05 0.81 -29.48
N GLY A 840 -31.37 1.89 -29.05
CA GLY A 840 -30.26 1.81 -28.10
C GLY A 840 -28.94 1.31 -28.70
N CYS A 841 -28.83 1.29 -30.03
CA CYS A 841 -27.60 1.03 -30.79
C CYS A 841 -27.22 2.25 -31.64
N THR A 842 -25.93 2.44 -31.87
CA THR A 842 -25.35 3.45 -32.75
C THR A 842 -24.88 2.75 -34.03
N LEU A 843 -25.13 3.36 -35.19
CA LEU A 843 -24.63 2.84 -36.46
C LEU A 843 -23.17 3.26 -36.68
N TYR A 844 -22.32 2.27 -36.96
CA TYR A 844 -20.94 2.43 -37.41
C TYR A 844 -20.81 1.93 -38.85
N LYS A 845 -19.95 2.59 -39.63
CA LYS A 845 -19.46 2.05 -40.91
C LYS A 845 -18.23 1.18 -40.63
N LEU A 846 -18.34 -0.12 -40.79
CA LEU A 846 -17.18 -1.03 -40.75
C LEU A 846 -16.63 -1.14 -42.17
N THR A 847 -15.36 -0.78 -42.37
CA THR A 847 -14.66 -0.94 -43.66
C THR A 847 -13.57 -2.00 -43.52
N LEU A 848 -13.63 -3.04 -44.35
CA LEU A 848 -12.70 -4.16 -44.41
C LEU A 848 -11.78 -4.01 -45.62
N LEU A 849 -10.47 -4.18 -45.44
CA LEU A 849 -9.49 -4.17 -46.53
C LEU A 849 -9.00 -5.59 -46.85
N THR A 850 -9.13 -5.98 -48.13
CA THR A 850 -8.81 -7.32 -48.64
C THR A 850 -7.99 -7.24 -49.93
N LYS A 851 -7.39 -8.37 -50.34
CA LYS A 851 -6.65 -8.52 -51.59
C LYS A 851 -7.15 -9.71 -52.43
N PRO A 852 -8.33 -9.60 -53.07
CA PRO A 852 -8.94 -10.69 -53.82
C PRO A 852 -8.11 -11.17 -55.03
N ASN A 853 -7.19 -10.35 -55.52
CA ASN A 853 -6.29 -10.67 -56.64
C ASN A 853 -4.91 -11.21 -56.18
N GLY A 854 -4.73 -11.49 -54.88
CA GLY A 854 -3.44 -11.90 -54.30
C GLY A 854 -2.58 -10.72 -53.83
N LEU A 855 -1.42 -11.03 -53.23
CA LEU A 855 -0.60 -10.06 -52.49
C LEU A 855 -0.07 -8.89 -53.33
N ASP A 856 0.27 -9.12 -54.60
CA ASP A 856 0.71 -8.09 -55.54
C ASP A 856 -0.46 -7.34 -56.24
N GLY A 857 -1.71 -7.67 -55.88
CA GLY A 857 -2.92 -7.10 -56.46
C GLY A 857 -3.44 -5.86 -55.72
N ASP A 858 -4.28 -5.08 -56.43
CA ASP A 858 -4.90 -3.87 -55.88
C ASP A 858 -5.73 -4.13 -54.62
N TRP A 859 -5.67 -3.18 -53.69
CA TRP A 859 -6.49 -3.16 -52.48
C TRP A 859 -7.98 -3.04 -52.81
N HIS A 860 -8.80 -3.91 -52.20
CA HIS A 860 -10.24 -3.82 -52.23
C HIS A 860 -10.80 -3.42 -50.86
N SER A 861 -11.73 -2.46 -50.84
CA SER A 861 -12.40 -1.99 -49.62
C SER A 861 -13.90 -2.29 -49.68
N THR A 862 -14.40 -3.07 -48.72
CA THR A 862 -15.84 -3.33 -48.54
C THR A 862 -16.33 -2.58 -47.30
N THR A 863 -17.41 -1.79 -47.41
CA THR A 863 -17.97 -1.04 -46.27
C THR A 863 -19.40 -1.47 -45.96
N GLU A 864 -19.65 -1.84 -44.70
CA GLU A 864 -20.91 -2.41 -44.21
C GLU A 864 -21.48 -1.63 -43.00
N ASP A 865 -22.78 -1.79 -42.76
CA ASP A 865 -23.52 -1.11 -41.69
C ASP A 865 -23.58 -1.97 -40.42
N LEU A 866 -22.76 -1.64 -39.43
CA LEU A 866 -22.68 -2.37 -38.15
C LEU A 866 -23.39 -1.59 -37.03
N TRP A 867 -24.38 -2.22 -36.41
CA TRP A 867 -25.13 -1.63 -35.29
C TRP A 867 -24.54 -2.09 -33.96
N LEU A 868 -23.78 -1.21 -33.29
CA LEU A 868 -23.15 -1.50 -32.01
C LEU A 868 -23.96 -0.89 -30.85
N PRO A 869 -24.04 -1.54 -29.67
CA PRO A 869 -24.75 -0.99 -28.50
C PRO A 869 -24.29 0.43 -28.15
N THR A 870 -25.23 1.37 -28.01
CA THR A 870 -24.92 2.79 -27.71
C THR A 870 -24.34 2.89 -26.30
N PRO A 871 -23.16 3.51 -26.12
CA PRO A 871 -22.57 3.72 -24.80
C PRO A 871 -23.48 4.57 -23.88
N PRO A 872 -23.49 4.36 -22.55
CA PRO A 872 -24.53 4.94 -21.68
C PRO A 872 -24.57 6.47 -21.49
N GLN A 873 -23.62 7.23 -22.04
CA GLN A 873 -23.59 8.71 -22.01
C GLN A 873 -22.90 9.26 -23.25
N ASP A 874 -23.21 10.50 -23.65
CA ASP A 874 -22.54 11.23 -24.74
C ASP A 874 -21.13 11.71 -24.32
N GLY A 875 -20.20 10.76 -24.16
CA GLY A 875 -18.77 11.00 -24.12
C GLY A 875 -18.09 10.63 -25.44
N ASP A 876 -16.85 11.10 -25.63
CA ASP A 876 -15.98 10.73 -26.76
C ASP A 876 -15.65 9.24 -26.67
N THR A 877 -16.51 8.41 -27.27
CA THR A 877 -16.44 6.96 -27.20
C THR A 877 -15.63 6.39 -28.36
N VAL A 878 -14.83 5.38 -28.03
CA VAL A 878 -13.75 4.91 -28.88
C VAL A 878 -14.32 3.94 -29.91
N SER A 879 -14.38 4.38 -31.17
CA SER A 879 -14.70 3.52 -32.31
C SER A 879 -13.70 2.35 -32.36
N PRO A 880 -14.13 1.08 -32.47
CA PRO A 880 -13.21 -0.07 -32.48
C PRO A 880 -12.17 0.01 -33.59
N PHE A 881 -10.90 -0.21 -33.28
CA PHE A 881 -9.81 -0.08 -34.23
C PHE A 881 -8.81 -1.23 -34.15
N ASN A 882 -7.98 -1.34 -35.18
CA ASN A 882 -6.98 -2.38 -35.30
C ASN A 882 -5.83 -2.22 -34.28
N LEU A 883 -5.87 -2.99 -33.18
CA LEU A 883 -4.82 -3.05 -32.15
C LEU A 883 -3.51 -3.70 -32.68
N PHE A 884 -3.58 -4.40 -33.81
CA PHE A 884 -2.47 -4.97 -34.58
C PHE A 884 -2.22 -4.17 -35.87
N CYS A 885 -2.44 -2.84 -35.83
CA CYS A 885 -2.24 -1.96 -36.97
C CYS A 885 -0.76 -1.89 -37.37
N CYS A 886 -0.41 -2.67 -38.40
CA CYS A 886 0.88 -2.68 -39.06
C CYS A 886 1.22 -1.27 -39.57
N LYS A 887 2.33 -0.71 -39.10
CA LYS A 887 2.71 0.69 -39.39
C LYS A 887 3.17 0.83 -40.84
N ASP A 888 3.02 2.02 -41.39
CA ASP A 888 3.16 2.26 -42.83
C ASP A 888 4.57 1.94 -43.36
N TRP A 889 5.59 2.02 -42.50
CA TRP A 889 6.97 1.64 -42.84
C TRP A 889 7.20 0.13 -43.01
N ALA A 890 6.33 -0.72 -42.47
CA ALA A 890 6.41 -2.18 -42.62
C ALA A 890 5.65 -2.67 -43.87
N LYS A 891 4.80 -1.83 -44.47
CA LYS A 891 4.07 -2.11 -45.72
C LYS A 891 5.02 -1.92 -46.90
N VAL A 892 5.38 -3.01 -47.58
CA VAL A 892 6.35 -3.04 -48.70
C VAL A 892 5.96 -2.11 -49.87
N GLU A 893 4.67 -1.83 -50.03
CA GLU A 893 4.15 -0.87 -51.03
C GLU A 893 4.46 0.60 -50.69
N LEU A 894 4.60 0.92 -49.41
CA LEU A 894 4.78 2.28 -48.90
C LEU A 894 6.24 2.56 -48.50
N SER A 895 7.13 1.58 -48.60
CA SER A 895 8.53 1.69 -48.21
C SER A 895 9.45 0.77 -49.00
N ASN A 896 10.59 1.29 -49.44
CA ASN A 896 11.60 0.54 -50.21
C ASN A 896 11.95 -0.80 -49.54
N PRO A 897 11.89 -1.95 -50.26
CA PRO A 897 12.23 -3.27 -49.72
C PRO A 897 13.58 -3.35 -48.99
N GLN A 898 14.59 -2.56 -49.38
CA GLN A 898 15.86 -2.49 -48.65
C GLN A 898 15.71 -1.88 -47.25
N THR A 899 14.85 -0.87 -47.11
CA THR A 899 14.50 -0.24 -45.82
C THR A 899 13.70 -1.20 -44.96
N VAL A 900 12.69 -1.86 -45.54
CA VAL A 900 11.87 -2.87 -44.84
C VAL A 900 12.77 -3.99 -44.32
N ASN A 901 13.60 -4.58 -45.17
CA ASN A 901 14.50 -5.67 -44.76
C ASN A 901 15.53 -5.22 -43.71
N LEU A 902 16.10 -4.01 -43.80
CA LEU A 902 17.01 -3.48 -42.79
C LEU A 902 16.33 -3.35 -41.41
N VAL A 903 15.13 -2.76 -41.40
CA VAL A 903 14.36 -2.52 -40.18
C VAL A 903 13.87 -3.85 -39.57
N THR A 904 13.27 -4.71 -40.38
CA THR A 904 12.75 -6.03 -39.96
C THR A 904 13.85 -6.91 -39.36
N ASN A 905 15.03 -6.96 -39.96
CA ASN A 905 16.17 -7.69 -39.39
C ASN A 905 16.70 -7.07 -38.09
N ALA A 906 16.58 -5.75 -37.92
CA ALA A 906 16.94 -5.09 -36.66
C ALA A 906 15.93 -5.43 -35.54
N VAL A 907 14.63 -5.28 -35.79
CA VAL A 907 13.58 -5.47 -34.78
C VAL A 907 13.48 -6.92 -34.31
N LEU A 908 13.54 -7.87 -35.25
CA LEU A 908 13.21 -9.28 -34.98
C LEU A 908 14.39 -10.24 -35.13
N GLY A 909 15.57 -9.74 -35.48
CA GLY A 909 16.77 -10.54 -35.74
C GLY A 909 16.90 -10.96 -37.21
N PRO A 910 18.05 -11.55 -37.60
CA PRO A 910 18.18 -12.19 -38.91
C PRO A 910 17.17 -13.32 -39.07
N GLU A 911 16.80 -13.64 -40.31
CA GLU A 911 16.09 -14.87 -40.62
C GLU A 911 17.01 -16.08 -40.41
N GLU A 912 16.74 -16.90 -39.40
CA GLU A 912 17.38 -18.20 -39.27
C GLU A 912 16.79 -19.15 -40.32
N SER A 913 17.64 -19.73 -41.17
CA SER A 913 17.19 -20.63 -42.23
C SER A 913 16.60 -21.92 -41.61
N PRO A 914 15.41 -22.37 -42.03
CA PRO A 914 14.75 -23.53 -41.43
C PRO A 914 15.58 -24.81 -41.66
N GLY A 915 16.22 -25.32 -40.60
CA GLY A 915 17.08 -26.50 -40.67
C GLY A 915 18.15 -26.66 -39.58
N ALA A 916 18.35 -25.68 -38.71
CA ALA A 916 19.27 -25.80 -37.57
C ALA A 916 18.54 -26.37 -36.33
N ASN A 917 18.84 -27.63 -35.95
CA ASN A 917 18.28 -28.23 -34.73
C ASN A 917 18.87 -27.56 -33.48
N PHE A 918 18.00 -27.16 -32.56
CA PHE A 918 18.38 -26.71 -31.21
C PHE A 918 18.80 -27.89 -30.33
N ASP A 919 20.09 -28.25 -30.36
CA ASP A 919 20.65 -29.27 -29.44
C ASP A 919 22.15 -29.07 -29.09
N ASP A 920 22.55 -27.85 -28.69
CA ASP A 920 23.69 -27.66 -27.78
C ASP A 920 23.54 -26.36 -26.97
N SER A 921 23.13 -26.48 -25.70
CA SER A 921 23.00 -25.35 -24.78
C SER A 921 24.29 -25.02 -24.03
N SER A 922 25.45 -25.05 -24.71
CA SER A 922 26.74 -24.74 -24.09
C SER A 922 27.73 -23.92 -24.94
N ASN A 923 28.27 -22.84 -24.35
CA ASN A 923 29.38 -21.97 -24.83
C ASN A 923 29.08 -20.76 -25.74
N ALA A 924 28.30 -19.79 -25.26
CA ALA A 924 28.45 -18.38 -25.65
C ALA A 924 29.27 -17.60 -24.59
N LYS A 925 30.59 -17.76 -24.58
CA LYS A 925 31.48 -17.12 -23.57
C LYS A 925 31.89 -15.70 -23.96
N ARG A 926 31.63 -14.74 -23.06
CA ARG A 926 32.34 -13.45 -22.85
C ARG A 926 33.14 -12.87 -24.03
N SER A 927 32.61 -11.84 -24.68
CA SER A 927 33.41 -10.86 -25.42
C SER A 927 32.85 -9.44 -25.30
N ILE A 928 32.93 -8.85 -24.10
CA ILE A 928 32.68 -7.41 -23.92
C ILE A 928 33.85 -6.65 -24.54
N LEU A 929 33.61 -5.96 -25.65
CA LEU A 929 34.56 -5.00 -26.24
C LEU A 929 34.02 -3.58 -26.09
N VAL A 930 34.50 -2.89 -25.06
CA VAL A 930 34.21 -1.46 -24.86
C VAL A 930 35.06 -0.63 -25.83
N ALA A 931 34.40 0.16 -26.68
CA ALA A 931 35.02 1.21 -27.49
C ALA A 931 34.27 2.53 -27.23
N PRO A 932 34.89 3.53 -26.58
CA PRO A 932 34.20 4.77 -26.20
C PRO A 932 34.13 5.75 -27.37
N ILE A 933 32.93 6.10 -27.83
CA ILE A 933 32.72 7.00 -28.97
C ILE A 933 31.79 8.17 -28.58
N LEU A 934 32.35 9.38 -28.74
CA LEU A 934 31.73 10.72 -28.72
C LEU A 934 31.19 11.28 -27.38
N LYS A 935 31.84 12.36 -26.94
CA LYS A 935 31.27 13.39 -26.06
C LYS A 935 30.28 14.27 -26.85
N PRO A 936 29.27 14.88 -26.21
CA PRO A 936 28.41 15.85 -26.89
C PRO A 936 29.21 17.11 -27.30
N THR A 937 29.13 17.48 -28.57
CA THR A 937 29.60 18.78 -29.07
C THR A 937 28.57 19.86 -28.76
N SER A 938 28.92 20.81 -27.90
CA SER A 938 28.12 22.02 -27.68
C SER A 938 28.13 22.89 -28.94
N ALA A 939 26.96 23.11 -29.54
CA ALA A 939 26.77 24.03 -30.65
C ALA A 939 26.05 25.30 -30.17
N SER A 940 26.80 26.39 -30.03
CA SER A 940 26.27 27.76 -29.99
C SER A 940 26.28 28.34 -31.40
N GLY A 941 25.14 28.82 -31.90
CA GLY A 941 24.97 29.36 -33.24
C GLY A 941 23.50 29.57 -33.56
#